data_AF-A0A8I0LFD3-F1
#
_entry.id   AF-A0A8I0LFD3-F1
#
_cell.length_a   1.000
_cell.length_b   1.000
_cell.length_c   1.000
_cell.angle_alpha   90.00
_cell.angle_beta   90.00
_cell.angle_gamma   90.00
#
_symmetry.space_group_name_H-M   'P 1'
#
loop_
_entity.id
_entity.type
_entity.pdbx_description
1 polymer ?
#
loop_
_entity_poly.entity_id
_entity_poly.type
_entity_poly.pdbx_seq_one_letter_code
_entity_poly.pdbx_strand_id
1 'polypeptide(L)'
;MLPHVLFLGSGVVNDQIRANLQDLAAMSLIRSFAWVDPRATPGSASVRICHPDRAEGELTSVATLDAALRGISDPVLLVALDAMGHDPQSAFDLSAVQAWTDAVDSYLPGSNPRVRVLLPRLPLQELVPAPTMGWSTVAIAPEDSDTPDSSFTPIRRADDPVAVARLAASTLASITGLWSSAETCPLTDESGRAVSTGDAETFRLVRAYHRTIDASQVEAEIREQVFNLSEQLPLPIVEEGRQAVRIPDHAAVAGQCADGLVQKYQDSLIMPPQAEETEQTKKTNAWAAMKAFLGEFFRAAVGSPSDWKASQTHALNTAVAKAVQNTLYGQGTAVDVVCGTYRGRIHDRSMTGLSAATATLKENARSHGLAVEDPPSLPDLWNGYRRVALMLVDGTNYMGDQFNAPRDNQHNPAIMEQGWMSVPDPEQRFEGYHPQLADILGVTPEQATISPYDSHGAALYREGLDFAVTQTSDRKVLALRDRFAQWEQEMSQSFAWKTGQRITHLLQGAQQNAQYWRTRHQEISADLQKHQDRDYDKENRRLTRTLRFFTVLWFILMLVIGYLTLAHYQPKWRFAEWMTGIDWRWTVGSIFVTTVITLGIQMFIFGRARRGILGDVTQMRLLTKNEEITRWNSDNALLDIDRLTRAYLQFLSWSTILGRAIAQPLGRNTSTQETVTIPQDGLPRSTQLGRATLSDDELHQIISDLRHRAFPRDWADQSLDTLMADAADVLHKRDGTRITSVSELHGSQGLNSHSPLDKVSRLIASGQLDHRDHTDERWSQAISGQGMAAHLDTRNATVEMYESGTLITVSRTEFLSRLVQSAASEGAQRFSSKSLNNEAVNARATEIDPLIGGLFETPGDTTSAGTLTRSVTVVQYGHFTHLSGVAVAPTHREQPTQKVAWSEPSADTTPPVTPSIHPGDDTPSGWNSLI
;
A
#
# COMPACT_ATOMS: atom_id res chain seq x y z
N MET A 1 -17.29 18.55 28.34
CA MET A 1 -18.24 18.25 27.26
C MET A 1 -19.04 19.50 26.96
N LEU A 2 -19.32 19.77 25.69
CA LEU A 2 -20.07 20.95 25.26
C LEU A 2 -21.58 20.67 25.31
N PRO A 3 -22.42 21.60 25.79
CA PRO A 3 -23.88 21.42 25.80
C PRO A 3 -24.47 21.56 24.40
N HIS A 4 -25.60 20.89 24.15
CA HIS A 4 -26.41 21.19 22.97
C HIS A 4 -27.10 22.55 23.15
N VAL A 5 -27.07 23.40 22.13
CA VAL A 5 -27.58 24.78 22.23
C VAL A 5 -28.95 24.89 21.56
N LEU A 6 -29.93 25.43 22.30
CA LEU A 6 -31.26 25.76 21.81
C LEU A 6 -31.49 27.27 21.94
N PHE A 7 -31.62 27.94 20.80
CA PHE A 7 -31.95 29.36 20.75
C PHE A 7 -33.47 29.61 20.70
N LEU A 8 -33.93 30.54 21.52
CA LEU A 8 -35.31 31.02 21.59
C LEU A 8 -35.32 32.49 21.16
N GLY A 9 -35.77 32.76 19.93
CA GLY A 9 -35.76 34.11 19.36
C GLY A 9 -36.88 34.33 18.36
N SER A 10 -37.51 35.51 18.43
CA SER A 10 -38.57 35.94 17.50
C SER A 10 -38.31 37.35 16.95
N GLY A 11 -38.79 37.63 15.74
CA GLY A 11 -38.69 38.93 15.08
C GLY A 11 -37.48 39.11 14.15
N VAL A 12 -37.49 40.19 13.38
CA VAL A 12 -36.58 40.42 12.22
C VAL A 12 -35.09 40.32 12.57
N VAL A 13 -34.66 40.90 13.69
CA VAL A 13 -33.25 40.86 14.10
C VAL A 13 -32.83 39.43 14.48
N ASN A 14 -33.68 38.73 15.23
CA ASN A 14 -33.41 37.35 15.64
C ASN A 14 -33.44 36.38 14.44
N ASP A 15 -34.35 36.58 13.49
CA ASP A 15 -34.36 35.82 12.23
C ASP A 15 -33.07 36.00 11.43
N GLN A 16 -32.52 37.22 11.41
CA GLN A 16 -31.24 37.48 10.73
C GLN A 16 -30.04 36.90 11.49
N ILE A 17 -30.09 36.86 12.83
CA ILE A 17 -29.10 36.13 13.64
C ILE A 17 -29.13 34.65 13.31
N ARG A 18 -30.33 34.04 13.21
CA ARG A 18 -30.48 32.65 12.78
C ARG A 18 -29.86 32.43 11.41
N ALA A 19 -30.17 33.28 10.43
CA ALA A 19 -29.63 33.17 9.07
C ALA A 19 -28.10 33.19 9.05
N ASN A 20 -27.47 34.12 9.78
CA ASN A 20 -26.00 34.15 9.88
C ASN A 20 -25.42 32.91 10.56
N LEU A 21 -26.06 32.40 11.62
CA LEU A 21 -25.63 31.14 12.25
C LEU A 21 -25.82 29.94 11.30
N GLN A 22 -26.90 29.93 10.51
CA GLN A 22 -27.13 28.92 9.47
C GLN A 22 -26.05 28.97 8.38
N ASP A 23 -25.64 30.16 7.95
CA ASP A 23 -24.56 30.33 6.97
C ASP A 23 -23.22 29.81 7.53
N LEU A 24 -22.91 30.11 8.80
CA LEU A 24 -21.72 29.57 9.48
C LEU A 24 -21.79 28.04 9.63
N ALA A 25 -22.96 27.48 9.90
CA ALA A 25 -23.16 26.03 9.98
C ALA A 25 -23.01 25.38 8.60
N ALA A 26 -23.55 26.01 7.55
CA ALA A 26 -23.43 25.54 6.16
C ALA A 26 -21.98 25.51 5.64
N MET A 27 -21.09 26.31 6.24
CA MET A 27 -19.66 26.31 5.98
C MET A 27 -18.87 25.37 6.92
N SER A 28 -19.56 24.58 7.75
CA SER A 28 -18.96 23.67 8.75
C SER A 28 -18.09 24.38 9.81
N LEU A 29 -18.31 25.69 10.02
CA LEU A 29 -17.56 26.48 11.01
C LEU A 29 -18.13 26.36 12.42
N ILE A 30 -19.42 26.03 12.55
CA ILE A 30 -20.09 25.82 13.83
C ILE A 30 -20.79 24.45 13.87
N ARG A 31 -20.95 23.92 15.08
CA ARG A 31 -21.66 22.69 15.40
C ARG A 31 -23.16 22.85 15.18
N SER A 32 -23.88 21.72 15.16
CA SER A 32 -25.34 21.73 15.06
C SER A 32 -25.99 22.46 16.24
N PHE A 33 -27.03 23.22 15.95
CA PHE A 33 -27.83 23.94 16.93
C PHE A 33 -29.31 23.86 16.59
N ALA A 34 -30.14 24.02 17.61
CA ALA A 34 -31.59 24.07 17.45
C ALA A 34 -32.08 25.52 17.59
N TRP A 35 -33.06 25.89 16.78
CA TRP A 35 -33.70 27.20 16.80
C TRP A 35 -35.21 27.06 16.92
N VAL A 36 -35.80 27.84 17.81
CA VAL A 36 -37.24 27.88 18.03
C VAL A 36 -37.72 29.34 18.04
N ASP A 37 -38.81 29.58 17.33
CA ASP A 37 -39.59 30.80 17.53
C ASP A 37 -40.48 30.59 18.77
N PRO A 38 -40.27 31.32 19.88
CA PRO A 38 -41.03 31.13 21.11
C PRO A 38 -42.54 31.33 20.91
N ARG A 39 -42.97 32.07 19.88
CA ARG A 39 -44.40 32.30 19.58
C ARG A 39 -45.07 31.09 18.95
N ALA A 40 -44.30 30.11 18.47
CA ALA A 40 -44.83 28.82 18.04
C ALA A 40 -45.20 27.95 19.25
N THR A 41 -46.08 26.97 19.03
CA THR A 41 -46.53 26.08 20.10
C THR A 41 -45.60 24.87 20.25
N PRO A 42 -45.15 24.50 21.47
CA PRO A 42 -44.23 23.38 21.72
C PRO A 42 -44.62 22.02 21.11
N GLY A 43 -45.92 21.76 20.94
CA GLY A 43 -46.44 20.52 20.35
C GLY A 43 -46.45 20.47 18.81
N SER A 44 -46.02 21.53 18.13
CA SER A 44 -45.95 21.59 16.66
C SER A 44 -44.54 21.29 16.14
N ALA A 45 -44.42 20.92 14.86
CA ALA A 45 -43.12 20.77 14.20
C ALA A 45 -42.54 22.17 13.91
N SER A 46 -42.00 22.81 14.95
CA SER A 46 -41.49 24.18 14.89
C SER A 46 -40.03 24.31 15.33
N VAL A 47 -39.37 23.21 15.71
CA VAL A 47 -37.94 23.19 16.03
C VAL A 47 -37.15 23.05 14.75
N ARG A 48 -36.33 24.06 14.43
CA ARG A 48 -35.43 24.02 13.28
C ARG A 48 -34.07 23.52 13.76
N ILE A 49 -33.63 22.38 13.25
CA ILE A 49 -32.31 21.82 13.53
C ILE A 49 -31.41 22.17 12.36
N CYS A 50 -30.33 22.89 12.63
CA CYS A 50 -29.35 23.27 11.62
C CYS A 50 -28.18 22.29 11.71
N HIS A 51 -27.93 21.56 10.62
CA HIS A 51 -26.85 20.57 10.55
C HIS A 51 -25.67 21.15 9.75
N PRO A 52 -24.42 20.90 10.18
CA PRO A 52 -23.26 21.34 9.44
C PRO A 52 -23.00 20.50 8.17
N ASP A 53 -23.48 19.25 8.14
CA ASP A 53 -23.15 18.29 7.08
C ASP A 53 -24.16 18.32 5.94
N ARG A 54 -23.65 18.35 4.70
CA ARG A 54 -24.44 18.37 3.46
C ARG A 54 -24.86 16.96 3.01
N ALA A 55 -24.28 15.92 3.60
CA ALA A 55 -24.46 14.52 3.19
C ALA A 55 -25.91 14.00 3.29
N GLU A 56 -26.73 14.54 4.20
CA GLU A 56 -28.16 14.18 4.32
C GLU A 56 -29.10 15.00 3.39
N GLY A 57 -28.56 15.94 2.62
CA GLY A 57 -29.31 16.66 1.57
C GLY A 57 -30.15 17.87 2.03
N GLU A 58 -30.34 18.10 3.33
CA GLU A 58 -31.02 19.29 3.88
C GLU A 58 -30.19 19.99 4.98
N LEU A 59 -29.79 21.25 4.74
CA LEU A 59 -29.09 22.12 5.71
C LEU A 59 -29.93 22.45 6.96
N THR A 60 -31.24 22.30 6.87
CA THR A 60 -32.16 22.59 7.97
C THR A 60 -33.30 21.59 7.93
N SER A 61 -33.48 20.85 9.01
CA SER A 61 -34.63 19.98 9.19
C SER A 61 -35.62 20.64 10.16
N VAL A 62 -36.92 20.44 9.93
CA VAL A 62 -37.98 20.90 10.84
C VAL A 62 -38.54 19.69 11.58
N ALA A 63 -38.41 19.71 12.90
CA ALA A 63 -38.77 18.61 13.78
C ALA A 63 -39.72 19.07 14.90
N THR A 64 -40.38 18.10 15.53
CA THR A 64 -41.02 18.32 16.83
C THR A 64 -39.96 18.34 17.93
N LEU A 65 -40.28 18.92 19.09
CA LEU A 65 -39.37 18.96 20.25
C LEU A 65 -38.87 17.55 20.63
N ASP A 66 -39.77 16.57 20.67
CA ASP A 66 -39.47 15.17 20.98
C ASP A 66 -38.50 14.52 20.00
N ALA A 67 -38.58 14.90 18.72
CA ALA A 67 -37.69 14.38 17.69
C ALA A 67 -36.32 15.05 17.77
N ALA A 68 -36.28 16.37 18.05
CA ALA A 68 -35.04 17.13 18.18
C ALA A 68 -34.22 16.75 19.42
N LEU A 69 -34.88 16.40 20.53
CA LEU A 69 -34.22 15.98 21.77
C LEU A 69 -33.93 14.46 21.84
N ARG A 70 -34.35 13.69 20.84
CA ARG A 70 -34.19 12.23 20.84
C ARG A 70 -32.72 11.85 20.72
N GLY A 71 -32.21 11.11 21.71
CA GLY A 71 -30.82 10.64 21.70
C GLY A 71 -29.79 11.63 22.26
N ILE A 72 -30.24 12.81 22.72
CA ILE A 72 -29.40 13.75 23.46
C ILE A 72 -29.32 13.30 24.93
N SER A 73 -28.11 12.93 25.39
CA SER A 73 -27.84 12.58 26.79
C SER A 73 -27.26 13.72 27.63
N ASP A 74 -26.82 14.79 26.97
CA ASP A 74 -26.11 15.92 27.58
C ASP A 74 -27.07 17.07 27.95
N PRO A 75 -26.69 17.95 28.92
CA PRO A 75 -27.50 19.11 29.27
C PRO A 75 -27.67 20.07 28.09
N VAL A 76 -28.87 20.64 27.97
CA VAL A 76 -29.22 21.60 26.91
C VAL A 76 -29.08 23.02 27.43
N LEU A 77 -28.27 23.84 26.75
CA LEU A 77 -28.15 25.27 27.02
C LEU A 77 -29.28 26.03 26.33
N LEU A 78 -30.14 26.63 27.15
CA LEU A 78 -31.29 27.41 26.71
C LEU A 78 -30.91 28.89 26.62
N VAL A 79 -30.91 29.44 25.40
CA VAL A 79 -30.51 30.83 25.14
C VAL A 79 -31.69 31.63 24.61
N ALA A 80 -32.21 32.57 25.40
CA ALA A 80 -33.31 33.44 25.00
C ALA A 80 -32.79 34.80 24.51
N LEU A 81 -33.13 35.18 23.27
CA LEU A 81 -32.65 36.39 22.62
C LEU A 81 -33.65 37.54 22.77
N ASP A 82 -33.23 38.63 23.40
CA ASP A 82 -34.02 39.85 23.56
C ASP A 82 -33.43 40.99 22.70
N ALA A 83 -34.12 41.28 21.59
CA ALA A 83 -33.74 42.33 20.64
C ALA A 83 -34.04 43.76 21.13
N MET A 84 -34.61 43.93 22.34
CA MET A 84 -34.92 45.22 22.95
C MET A 84 -35.77 46.11 22.03
N GLY A 85 -36.73 45.50 21.32
CA GLY A 85 -37.60 46.15 20.35
C GLY A 85 -38.89 46.70 20.95
N HIS A 86 -39.36 47.86 20.45
CA HIS A 86 -40.65 48.44 20.84
C HIS A 86 -41.83 47.89 20.03
N ASP A 87 -41.58 47.30 18.85
CA ASP A 87 -42.65 46.73 18.03
C ASP A 87 -43.19 45.47 18.72
N PRO A 88 -44.51 45.32 18.94
CA PRO A 88 -45.11 44.10 19.46
C PRO A 88 -44.63 42.83 18.74
N GLN A 89 -44.29 42.91 17.44
CA GLN A 89 -43.76 41.76 16.70
C GLN A 89 -42.28 41.44 17.00
N SER A 90 -41.56 42.33 17.67
CA SER A 90 -40.15 42.18 18.08
C SER A 90 -39.95 42.17 19.60
N ALA A 91 -41.02 42.43 20.36
CA ALA A 91 -41.00 42.46 21.81
C ALA A 91 -40.76 41.06 22.39
N PHE A 92 -39.94 41.01 23.44
CA PHE A 92 -39.61 39.79 24.16
C PHE A 92 -40.81 39.28 24.96
N ASP A 93 -41.34 38.12 24.58
CA ASP A 93 -42.44 37.46 25.27
C ASP A 93 -41.90 36.40 26.24
N LEU A 94 -41.75 36.79 27.50
CA LEU A 94 -41.25 35.89 28.54
C LEU A 94 -42.19 34.69 28.76
N SER A 95 -43.50 34.87 28.63
CA SER A 95 -44.46 33.78 28.86
C SER A 95 -44.34 32.68 27.80
N ALA A 96 -44.10 33.09 26.55
CA ALA A 96 -43.86 32.19 25.43
C ALA A 96 -42.52 31.44 25.59
N VAL A 97 -41.47 32.15 25.99
CA VAL A 97 -40.16 31.54 26.30
C VAL A 97 -40.28 30.51 27.43
N GLN A 98 -41.04 30.83 28.48
CA GLN A 98 -41.22 29.96 29.64
C GLN A 98 -42.02 28.68 29.30
N ALA A 99 -43.01 28.78 28.41
CA ALA A 99 -43.73 27.60 27.91
C ALA A 99 -42.80 26.60 27.18
N TRP A 100 -41.81 27.12 26.44
CA TRP A 100 -40.80 26.28 25.80
C TRP A 100 -39.79 25.69 26.79
N THR A 101 -39.37 26.44 27.81
CA THR A 101 -38.47 25.89 28.84
C THR A 101 -39.14 24.82 29.66
N ASP A 102 -40.41 25.02 30.06
CA ASP A 102 -41.18 24.03 30.81
C ASP A 102 -41.38 22.75 29.98
N ALA A 103 -41.58 22.88 28.67
CA ALA A 103 -41.61 21.75 27.75
C ALA A 103 -40.26 21.01 27.73
N VAL A 104 -39.13 21.70 27.55
CA VAL A 104 -37.79 21.07 27.56
C VAL A 104 -37.50 20.35 28.87
N ASP A 105 -37.76 20.98 30.01
CA ASP A 105 -37.53 20.39 31.34
C ASP A 105 -38.38 19.14 31.59
N SER A 106 -39.58 19.07 30.98
CA SER A 106 -40.44 17.89 31.07
C SER A 106 -39.86 16.66 30.35
N TYR A 107 -39.08 16.88 29.29
CA TYR A 107 -38.42 15.83 28.51
C TYR A 107 -37.03 15.46 29.07
N LEU A 108 -36.27 16.46 29.51
CA LEU A 108 -34.91 16.30 30.03
C LEU A 108 -34.87 16.69 31.51
N PRO A 109 -35.14 15.75 32.43
CA PRO A 109 -35.09 16.01 33.85
C PRO A 109 -33.65 16.27 34.31
N GLY A 110 -33.33 17.54 34.57
CA GLY A 110 -32.00 18.00 34.95
C GLY A 110 -31.95 19.53 35.08
N SER A 111 -30.83 20.06 35.61
CA SER A 111 -30.63 21.52 35.70
C SER A 111 -30.10 22.04 34.37
N ASN A 112 -31.00 22.31 33.41
CA ASN A 112 -30.64 22.93 32.12
C ASN A 112 -30.20 24.39 32.35
N PRO A 113 -28.99 24.81 31.94
CA PRO A 113 -28.56 26.20 32.10
C PRO A 113 -29.39 27.14 31.21
N ARG A 114 -29.82 28.27 31.78
CA ARG A 114 -30.70 29.26 31.14
C ARG A 114 -30.04 30.62 31.10
N VAL A 115 -29.87 31.16 29.89
CA VAL A 115 -29.23 32.45 29.67
C VAL A 115 -30.12 33.35 28.82
N ARG A 116 -30.41 34.55 29.31
CA ARG A 116 -31.06 35.61 28.55
C ARG A 116 -29.99 36.54 27.99
N VAL A 117 -30.01 36.73 26.69
CA VAL A 117 -29.06 37.60 25.98
C VAL A 117 -29.77 38.85 25.50
N LEU A 118 -29.41 39.99 26.06
CA LEU A 118 -29.86 41.31 25.64
C LEU A 118 -29.00 41.79 24.46
N LEU A 119 -29.65 42.39 23.46
CA LEU A 119 -29.02 42.95 22.27
C LEU A 119 -29.19 44.48 22.24
N PRO A 120 -28.47 45.22 23.11
CA PRO A 120 -28.52 46.68 23.10
C PRO A 120 -27.96 47.24 21.79
N ARG A 121 -28.41 48.45 21.44
CA ARG A 121 -27.96 49.20 20.25
C ARG A 121 -27.84 50.67 20.60
N LEU A 122 -26.94 51.39 19.94
CA LEU A 122 -26.67 52.80 20.22
C LEU A 122 -27.50 53.74 19.32
N PRO A 123 -27.99 54.89 19.83
CA PRO A 123 -28.00 55.28 21.26
C PRO A 123 -28.92 54.38 22.10
N LEU A 124 -28.80 54.35 23.43
CA LEU A 124 -29.67 53.57 24.31
C LEU A 124 -31.15 54.05 24.27
N GLN A 125 -32.11 53.20 24.62
CA GLN A 125 -33.55 53.50 24.66
C GLN A 125 -34.04 53.70 26.09
N GLU A 126 -35.23 54.29 26.28
CA GLU A 126 -35.88 54.37 27.60
C GLU A 126 -36.44 53.01 28.07
N LEU A 127 -36.45 51.99 27.22
CA LEU A 127 -36.96 50.66 27.55
C LEU A 127 -36.02 49.94 28.52
N VAL A 128 -36.48 49.78 29.76
CA VAL A 128 -35.83 48.93 30.76
C VAL A 128 -36.33 47.50 30.60
N PRO A 129 -35.45 46.49 30.45
CA PRO A 129 -35.86 45.08 30.39
C PRO A 129 -36.56 44.65 31.68
N ALA A 130 -37.65 43.88 31.56
CA ALA A 130 -38.31 43.29 32.73
C ALA A 130 -37.39 42.24 33.42
N PRO A 131 -37.34 42.16 34.76
CA PRO A 131 -36.53 41.16 35.46
C PRO A 131 -37.07 39.75 35.23
N THR A 132 -36.19 38.75 35.24
CA THR A 132 -36.57 37.36 34.95
C THR A 132 -35.92 36.40 35.96
N MET A 133 -36.72 35.85 36.87
CA MET A 133 -36.20 34.90 37.86
C MET A 133 -35.76 33.57 37.21
N GLY A 134 -34.63 33.03 37.66
CA GLY A 134 -34.11 31.74 37.20
C GLY A 134 -33.31 31.79 35.89
N TRP A 135 -33.04 32.99 35.36
CA TRP A 135 -32.24 33.20 34.15
C TRP A 135 -31.00 34.05 34.47
N SER A 136 -29.83 33.62 34.00
CA SER A 136 -28.65 34.48 33.98
C SER A 136 -28.78 35.47 32.82
N THR A 137 -28.63 36.78 33.07
CA THR A 137 -28.80 37.81 32.03
C THR A 137 -27.47 38.41 31.61
N VAL A 138 -27.15 38.33 30.32
CA VAL A 138 -25.95 38.94 29.71
C VAL A 138 -26.38 39.90 28.61
N ALA A 139 -25.60 40.94 28.37
CA ALA A 139 -25.84 41.90 27.29
C ALA A 139 -24.63 41.96 26.36
N ILE A 140 -24.84 41.70 25.06
CA ILE A 140 -23.76 41.82 24.07
C ILE A 140 -23.43 43.30 23.93
N ALA A 141 -22.17 43.68 24.15
CA ALA A 141 -21.75 45.06 24.03
C ALA A 141 -21.98 45.56 22.58
N PRO A 142 -22.60 46.74 22.38
CA PRO A 142 -22.92 47.27 21.04
C PRO A 142 -21.68 47.91 20.38
N GLU A 143 -20.55 47.20 20.40
CA GLU A 143 -19.25 47.63 19.90
C GLU A 143 -18.57 46.51 19.11
N ASP A 144 -17.99 46.83 17.95
CA ASP A 144 -17.22 45.92 17.11
C ASP A 144 -15.79 46.44 16.91
N SER A 145 -14.79 45.61 17.20
CA SER A 145 -13.37 45.96 17.17
C SER A 145 -12.51 44.73 16.84
N ASP A 146 -11.27 44.93 16.39
CA ASP A 146 -10.41 43.81 15.99
C ASP A 146 -9.84 43.07 17.21
N THR A 147 -9.44 43.83 18.23
CA THR A 147 -8.90 43.36 19.51
C THR A 147 -9.48 44.15 20.70
N PRO A 148 -9.41 43.61 21.94
CA PRO A 148 -9.86 44.27 23.17
C PRO A 148 -9.38 45.72 23.40
N ASP A 149 -8.21 46.06 22.88
CA ASP A 149 -7.50 47.35 23.03
C ASP A 149 -7.59 48.24 21.77
N SER A 150 -8.20 47.76 20.69
CA SER A 150 -8.34 48.51 19.44
C SER A 150 -9.53 49.48 19.45
N SER A 151 -9.54 50.42 18.49
CA SER A 151 -10.67 51.33 18.29
C SER A 151 -11.93 50.57 17.89
N PHE A 152 -13.05 50.87 18.55
CA PHE A 152 -14.33 50.20 18.27
C PHE A 152 -15.25 50.99 17.32
N THR A 153 -16.13 50.26 16.65
CA THR A 153 -17.21 50.75 15.81
C THR A 153 -18.54 50.50 16.52
N PRO A 154 -19.35 51.52 16.83
CA PRO A 154 -20.60 51.33 17.54
C PRO A 154 -21.68 50.71 16.64
N ILE A 155 -22.41 49.73 17.15
CA ILE A 155 -23.62 49.20 16.50
C ILE A 155 -24.78 50.16 16.73
N ARG A 156 -25.25 50.79 15.67
CA ARG A 156 -26.28 51.82 15.72
C ARG A 156 -27.65 51.23 15.48
N ARG A 157 -28.67 51.87 16.04
CA ARG A 157 -30.07 51.53 15.77
C ARG A 157 -30.52 51.83 14.34
N ALA A 158 -29.84 52.76 13.68
CA ALA A 158 -30.09 53.09 12.28
C ALA A 158 -29.47 52.05 11.32
N ASP A 159 -28.63 51.15 11.82
CA ASP A 159 -28.01 50.11 11.00
C ASP A 159 -29.05 49.03 10.64
N ASP A 160 -28.83 48.38 9.51
CA ASP A 160 -29.61 47.23 9.05
C ASP A 160 -29.62 46.12 10.13
N PRO A 161 -30.76 45.45 10.40
CA PRO A 161 -30.80 44.19 11.15
C PRO A 161 -29.65 43.21 10.84
N VAL A 162 -29.19 43.15 9.58
CA VAL A 162 -28.02 42.36 9.16
C VAL A 162 -26.75 42.75 9.92
N ALA A 163 -26.47 44.04 10.09
CA ALA A 163 -25.26 44.51 10.77
C ALA A 163 -25.24 44.09 12.25
N VAL A 164 -26.38 44.18 12.93
CA VAL A 164 -26.55 43.73 14.32
C VAL A 164 -26.36 42.21 14.40
N ALA A 165 -26.96 41.49 13.46
CA ALA A 165 -26.90 40.04 13.42
C ALA A 165 -25.49 39.52 13.15
N ARG A 166 -24.63 40.23 12.40
CA ARG A 166 -23.24 39.82 12.14
C ARG A 166 -22.44 39.75 13.44
N LEU A 167 -22.50 40.81 14.27
CA LEU A 167 -21.83 40.84 15.57
C LEU A 167 -22.45 39.85 16.56
N ALA A 168 -23.79 39.80 16.63
CA ALA A 168 -24.48 38.96 17.59
C ALA A 168 -24.27 37.47 17.30
N ALA A 169 -24.35 37.02 16.04
CA ALA A 169 -24.17 35.62 15.67
C ALA A 169 -22.77 35.09 16.04
N SER A 170 -21.70 35.83 15.71
CA SER A 170 -20.34 35.38 16.04
C SER A 170 -20.05 35.44 17.55
N THR A 171 -20.59 36.44 18.24
CA THR A 171 -20.48 36.54 19.70
C THR A 171 -21.22 35.38 20.36
N LEU A 172 -22.45 35.10 19.94
CA LEU A 172 -23.22 33.95 20.41
C LEU A 172 -22.46 32.65 20.18
N ALA A 173 -21.95 32.41 18.96
CA ALA A 173 -21.18 31.22 18.65
C ALA A 173 -19.95 31.04 19.56
N SER A 174 -19.29 32.16 19.92
CA SER A 174 -18.13 32.17 20.82
C SER A 174 -18.51 31.87 22.26
N ILE A 175 -19.55 32.52 22.80
CA ILE A 175 -19.92 32.38 24.21
C ILE A 175 -20.70 31.09 24.50
N THR A 176 -21.40 30.53 23.52
CA THR A 176 -22.08 29.23 23.65
C THR A 176 -21.17 28.05 23.32
N GLY A 177 -19.95 28.28 22.80
CA GLY A 177 -19.04 27.21 22.39
C GLY A 177 -19.51 26.45 21.15
N LEU A 178 -20.18 27.14 20.20
CA LEU A 178 -20.67 26.52 18.97
C LEU A 178 -19.62 26.37 17.89
N TRP A 179 -18.49 27.09 17.95
CA TRP A 179 -17.41 26.88 16.98
C TRP A 179 -17.03 25.40 16.89
N SER A 180 -16.78 24.91 15.67
CA SER A 180 -16.42 23.50 15.45
C SER A 180 -15.16 23.11 16.24
N SER A 181 -14.23 24.07 16.38
CA SER A 181 -13.03 23.95 17.19
C SER A 181 -13.22 24.21 18.69
N ALA A 182 -14.38 24.63 19.18
CA ALA A 182 -14.54 24.88 20.61
C ALA A 182 -14.44 23.57 21.43
N GLU A 183 -13.78 23.64 22.59
CA GLU A 183 -13.74 22.59 23.62
C GLU A 183 -14.52 22.98 24.88
N THR A 184 -14.76 24.28 25.08
CA THR A 184 -15.40 24.86 26.27
C THR A 184 -16.57 25.76 25.89
N CYS A 185 -17.53 25.92 26.81
CA CYS A 185 -18.68 26.81 26.67
C CYS A 185 -18.54 27.96 27.68
N PRO A 186 -18.10 29.17 27.24
CA PRO A 186 -17.86 30.30 28.14
C PRO A 186 -19.07 30.85 28.88
N LEU A 187 -20.30 30.46 28.50
CA LEU A 187 -21.53 30.78 29.23
C LEU A 187 -21.83 29.85 30.40
N THR A 188 -21.10 28.74 30.51
CA THR A 188 -21.23 27.80 31.62
C THR A 188 -19.97 27.76 32.47
N ASP A 189 -20.14 27.63 33.78
CA ASP A 189 -19.03 27.38 34.70
C ASP A 189 -18.56 25.91 34.64
N GLU A 190 -17.50 25.57 35.39
CA GLU A 190 -16.95 24.21 35.45
C GLU A 190 -17.98 23.16 35.92
N SER A 191 -19.05 23.57 36.60
CA SER A 191 -20.13 22.71 37.06
C SER A 191 -21.26 22.53 36.04
N GLY A 192 -21.14 23.15 34.85
CA GLY A 192 -22.14 23.12 33.79
C GLY A 192 -23.34 24.04 34.05
N ARG A 193 -23.24 24.97 35.01
CA ARG A 193 -24.29 25.95 35.30
C ARG A 193 -24.03 27.25 34.55
N ALA A 194 -25.08 28.01 34.26
CA ALA A 194 -24.92 29.32 33.63
C ALA A 194 -24.06 30.25 34.52
N VAL A 195 -23.19 31.03 33.89
CA VAL A 195 -22.37 32.05 34.56
C VAL A 195 -23.26 32.96 35.41
N SER A 196 -22.82 33.24 36.64
CA SER A 196 -23.58 34.05 37.59
C SER A 196 -23.62 35.53 37.19
N THR A 197 -24.82 36.05 37.03
CA THR A 197 -25.06 37.47 36.69
C THR A 197 -25.63 38.26 37.86
N GLY A 198 -25.64 37.69 39.07
CA GLY A 198 -26.25 38.28 40.27
C GLY A 198 -27.69 37.82 40.49
N ASP A 199 -28.59 38.76 40.71
CA ASP A 199 -30.03 38.52 40.90
C ASP A 199 -30.81 38.66 39.57
N ALA A 200 -32.15 38.61 39.66
CA ALA A 200 -33.03 38.72 38.50
C ALA A 200 -33.09 40.12 37.88
N GLU A 201 -32.57 41.14 38.57
CA GLU A 201 -32.54 42.53 38.13
C GLU A 201 -31.15 42.98 37.67
N THR A 202 -30.16 42.08 37.68
CA THR A 202 -28.80 42.37 37.25
C THR A 202 -28.39 41.64 35.98
N PHE A 203 -27.49 42.25 35.23
CA PHE A 203 -26.88 41.67 34.05
C PHE A 203 -25.37 41.97 33.99
N ARG A 204 -24.66 41.29 33.09
CA ARG A 204 -23.25 41.57 32.76
C ARG A 204 -23.09 41.90 31.29
N LEU A 205 -22.22 42.85 30.96
CA LEU A 205 -21.77 43.03 29.57
C LEU A 205 -20.90 41.86 29.14
N VAL A 206 -21.00 41.47 27.87
CA VAL A 206 -20.14 40.47 27.25
C VAL A 206 -19.69 40.92 25.87
N ARG A 207 -18.43 40.63 25.54
CA ARG A 207 -17.91 40.69 24.17
C ARG A 207 -16.99 39.50 23.94
N ALA A 208 -16.92 39.05 22.70
CA ALA A 208 -16.08 37.93 22.31
C ALA A 208 -15.29 38.25 21.05
N TYR A 209 -14.07 37.74 20.99
CA TYR A 209 -13.19 37.80 19.83
C TYR A 209 -12.82 36.38 19.46
N HIS A 210 -12.90 36.04 18.18
CA HIS A 210 -12.58 34.71 17.69
C HIS A 210 -11.61 34.79 16.52
N ARG A 211 -10.57 33.97 16.56
CA ARG A 211 -9.58 33.82 15.50
C ARG A 211 -9.38 32.35 15.25
N THR A 212 -9.55 31.92 14.00
CA THR A 212 -9.25 30.54 13.60
C THR A 212 -8.38 30.54 12.37
N ILE A 213 -7.33 29.73 12.40
CA ILE A 213 -6.51 29.40 11.25
C ILE A 213 -6.89 27.98 10.84
N ASP A 214 -7.57 27.86 9.71
CA ASP A 214 -7.78 26.57 9.08
C ASP A 214 -6.53 26.15 8.31
N ALA A 215 -5.96 25.00 8.70
CA ALA A 215 -4.84 24.38 8.01
C ALA A 215 -5.26 23.08 7.32
N SER A 216 -6.55 22.73 7.28
CA SER A 216 -7.04 21.45 6.78
C SER A 216 -6.67 21.21 5.31
N GLN A 217 -6.74 22.25 4.46
CA GLN A 217 -6.33 22.14 3.05
C GLN A 217 -4.84 21.83 2.91
N VAL A 218 -3.99 22.57 3.61
CA VAL A 218 -2.54 22.37 3.59
C VAL A 218 -2.18 21.02 4.20
N GLU A 219 -2.86 20.62 5.27
CA GLU A 219 -2.66 19.32 5.91
C GLU A 219 -3.04 18.17 4.96
N ALA A 220 -4.17 18.29 4.25
CA ALA A 220 -4.59 17.32 3.25
C ALA A 220 -3.59 17.24 2.08
N GLU A 221 -3.11 18.37 1.58
CA GLU A 221 -2.10 18.43 0.52
C GLU A 221 -0.76 17.82 0.97
N ILE A 222 -0.27 18.16 2.17
CA ILE A 222 0.94 17.55 2.73
C ILE A 222 0.73 16.05 2.91
N ARG A 223 -0.42 15.62 3.44
CA ARG A 223 -0.72 14.20 3.68
C ARG A 223 -0.73 13.42 2.37
N GLU A 224 -1.43 13.94 1.35
CA GLU A 224 -1.47 13.35 0.02
C GLU A 224 -0.07 13.22 -0.57
N GLN A 225 0.73 14.30 -0.55
CA GLN A 225 2.08 14.27 -1.09
C GLN A 225 3.02 13.38 -0.27
N VAL A 226 2.94 13.37 1.07
CA VAL A 226 3.80 12.51 1.91
C VAL A 226 3.57 11.03 1.62
N PHE A 227 2.32 10.60 1.46
CA PHE A 227 1.95 9.20 1.27
C PHE A 227 1.79 8.77 -0.20
N ASN A 228 1.83 9.70 -1.16
CA ASN A 228 1.86 9.35 -2.57
C ASN A 228 3.25 8.81 -2.96
N LEU A 229 3.32 7.48 -3.13
CA LEU A 229 4.54 6.77 -3.54
C LEU A 229 4.60 6.47 -5.04
N SER A 230 3.59 6.86 -5.81
CA SER A 230 3.53 6.57 -7.25
C SER A 230 4.62 7.33 -8.02
N GLU A 231 4.90 8.55 -7.58
CA GLU A 231 5.86 9.43 -8.24
C GLU A 231 7.30 9.22 -7.76
N GLN A 232 7.48 9.04 -6.44
CA GLN A 232 8.81 8.95 -5.87
C GLN A 232 8.84 8.24 -4.52
N LEU A 233 9.77 7.30 -4.39
CA LEU A 233 10.00 6.57 -3.14
C LEU A 233 10.66 7.45 -2.05
N PRO A 234 10.35 7.18 -0.77
CA PRO A 234 10.99 7.82 0.37
C PRO A 234 12.47 7.43 0.46
N LEU A 235 13.29 8.30 1.04
CA LEU A 235 14.72 8.07 1.26
C LEU A 235 14.97 7.76 2.75
N PRO A 236 14.77 6.52 3.21
CA PRO A 236 14.97 6.19 4.61
C PRO A 236 16.45 6.35 5.02
N ILE A 237 16.65 6.58 6.32
CA ILE A 237 17.97 6.53 6.95
C ILE A 237 18.24 5.08 7.35
N VAL A 238 19.27 4.48 6.75
CA VAL A 238 19.59 3.05 6.87
C VAL A 238 20.87 2.86 7.69
N GLU A 239 21.72 1.89 7.33
CA GLU A 239 22.91 1.48 8.06
C GLU A 239 23.81 2.67 8.44
N GLU A 240 24.28 2.69 9.69
CA GLU A 240 25.20 3.72 10.22
C GLU A 240 24.68 5.17 10.16
N GLY A 241 23.37 5.38 9.97
CA GLY A 241 22.78 6.72 9.85
C GLY A 241 22.95 7.35 8.47
N ARG A 242 23.30 6.57 7.45
CA ARG A 242 23.39 7.05 6.06
C ARG A 242 22.02 7.08 5.39
N GLN A 243 21.74 8.15 4.66
CA GLN A 243 20.52 8.28 3.87
C GLN A 243 20.62 7.45 2.58
N ALA A 244 19.54 6.74 2.23
CA ALA A 244 19.45 6.07 0.94
C ALA A 244 19.51 7.08 -0.22
N VAL A 245 20.10 6.68 -1.34
CA VAL A 245 20.26 7.50 -2.55
C VAL A 245 19.54 6.85 -3.72
N ARG A 246 19.02 7.63 -4.67
CA ARG A 246 18.35 7.10 -5.86
C ARG A 246 19.34 6.62 -6.91
N ILE A 247 19.04 5.48 -7.51
CA ILE A 247 19.84 4.87 -8.58
C ILE A 247 19.54 5.59 -9.91
N PRO A 248 20.57 6.05 -10.66
CA PRO A 248 20.37 6.70 -11.95
C PRO A 248 20.10 5.74 -13.13
N ASP A 249 20.54 4.49 -13.06
CA ASP A 249 20.26 3.44 -14.07
C ASP A 249 19.58 2.23 -13.41
N HIS A 250 18.27 2.34 -13.21
CA HIS A 250 17.47 1.31 -12.54
C HIS A 250 17.45 -0.01 -13.32
N ALA A 251 17.44 0.03 -14.66
CA ALA A 251 17.33 -1.16 -15.49
C ALA A 251 18.59 -2.05 -15.40
N ALA A 252 19.78 -1.44 -15.36
CA ALA A 252 21.04 -2.18 -15.19
C ALA A 252 21.12 -2.82 -13.80
N VAL A 253 20.77 -2.08 -12.74
CA VAL A 253 20.80 -2.60 -11.36
C VAL A 253 19.76 -3.71 -11.16
N ALA A 254 18.53 -3.53 -11.67
CA ALA A 254 17.49 -4.55 -11.66
C ALA A 254 17.97 -5.85 -12.34
N GLY A 255 18.67 -5.73 -13.48
CA GLY A 255 19.29 -6.87 -14.17
C GLY A 255 20.35 -7.58 -13.31
N GLN A 256 21.29 -6.82 -12.74
CA GLN A 256 22.36 -7.37 -11.89
C GLN A 256 21.80 -8.07 -10.64
N CYS A 257 20.78 -7.49 -9.99
CA CYS A 257 20.14 -8.11 -8.85
C CYS A 257 19.40 -9.40 -9.23
N ALA A 258 18.71 -9.42 -10.37
CA ALA A 258 18.04 -10.63 -10.87
C ALA A 258 19.05 -11.74 -11.21
N ASP A 259 20.17 -11.38 -11.84
CA ASP A 259 21.27 -12.30 -12.15
C ASP A 259 21.90 -12.88 -10.87
N GLY A 260 22.21 -12.02 -9.90
CA GLY A 260 22.77 -12.44 -8.61
C GLY A 260 21.83 -13.34 -7.80
N LEU A 261 20.52 -13.06 -7.82
CA LEU A 261 19.51 -13.90 -7.16
C LEU A 261 19.45 -15.29 -7.80
N VAL A 262 19.28 -15.36 -9.13
CA VAL A 262 19.13 -16.64 -9.84
C VAL A 262 20.41 -17.46 -9.74
N GLN A 263 21.58 -16.84 -9.86
CA GLN A 263 22.86 -17.52 -9.70
C GLN A 263 23.01 -18.13 -8.30
N LYS A 264 22.59 -17.41 -7.24
CA LYS A 264 22.66 -17.91 -5.85
C LYS A 264 21.81 -19.17 -5.63
N TYR A 265 20.66 -19.27 -6.29
CA TYR A 265 19.70 -20.36 -6.09
C TYR A 265 19.62 -21.34 -7.28
N GLN A 266 20.53 -21.24 -8.25
CA GLN A 266 20.51 -22.04 -9.47
C GLN A 266 20.53 -23.55 -9.18
N ASP A 267 21.37 -23.98 -8.24
CA ASP A 267 21.51 -25.40 -7.85
C ASP A 267 20.23 -25.98 -7.23
N SER A 268 19.36 -25.14 -6.69
CA SER A 268 18.04 -25.55 -6.18
C SER A 268 17.01 -25.68 -7.31
N LEU A 269 17.21 -25.00 -8.44
CA LEU A 269 16.27 -24.93 -9.55
C LEU A 269 16.53 -25.99 -10.62
N ILE A 270 17.78 -26.35 -10.89
CA ILE A 270 18.16 -27.31 -11.94
C ILE A 270 19.12 -28.34 -11.35
N MET A 271 18.92 -29.62 -11.69
CA MET A 271 19.87 -30.66 -11.32
C MET A 271 20.97 -30.80 -12.38
N PRO A 272 22.26 -30.82 -11.99
CA PRO A 272 23.34 -30.98 -12.95
C PRO A 272 23.28 -32.39 -13.59
N PRO A 273 23.43 -32.50 -14.92
CA PRO A 273 23.39 -33.79 -15.59
C PRO A 273 24.60 -34.66 -15.23
N GLN A 274 24.39 -35.97 -15.14
CA GLN A 274 25.47 -36.93 -15.04
C GLN A 274 26.16 -37.10 -16.39
N ALA A 275 27.49 -37.03 -16.39
CA ALA A 275 28.29 -37.23 -17.59
C ALA A 275 28.25 -38.71 -18.04
N GLU A 276 28.12 -38.94 -19.35
CA GLU A 276 28.21 -40.29 -19.94
C GLU A 276 29.57 -40.93 -19.64
N GLU A 277 29.59 -42.25 -19.39
CA GLU A 277 30.85 -42.98 -19.31
C GLU A 277 31.47 -43.03 -20.71
N THR A 278 32.67 -42.49 -20.84
CA THR A 278 33.49 -42.65 -22.03
C THR A 278 34.27 -43.96 -21.95
N GLU A 279 34.64 -44.53 -23.09
CA GLU A 279 35.67 -45.58 -23.15
C GLU A 279 37.02 -44.99 -22.75
N GLN A 280 37.18 -44.63 -21.47
CA GLN A 280 38.51 -44.48 -20.91
C GLN A 280 39.14 -45.85 -21.04
N THR A 281 40.05 -45.91 -22.00
CA THR A 281 40.88 -47.05 -22.32
C THR A 281 41.42 -47.60 -21.02
N LYS A 282 40.73 -48.61 -20.45
CA LYS A 282 41.31 -49.54 -19.51
C LYS A 282 42.42 -50.17 -20.34
N LYS A 283 43.61 -49.57 -20.30
CA LYS A 283 44.85 -50.14 -20.79
C LYS A 283 45.07 -51.36 -19.92
N THR A 284 44.31 -52.39 -20.25
CA THR A 284 44.40 -53.70 -19.65
C THR A 284 45.80 -54.11 -20.01
N ASN A 285 46.68 -54.13 -19.01
CA ASN A 285 48.09 -54.37 -19.17
C ASN A 285 48.24 -55.59 -20.10
N ALA A 286 48.87 -55.44 -21.26
CA ALA A 286 48.80 -56.46 -22.32
C ALA A 286 49.22 -57.85 -21.81
N TRP A 287 50.11 -57.87 -20.81
CA TRP A 287 50.54 -59.05 -20.07
C TRP A 287 49.46 -59.67 -19.15
N ALA A 288 48.64 -58.86 -18.50
CA ALA A 288 47.52 -59.32 -17.67
C ALA A 288 46.38 -59.90 -18.53
N ALA A 289 46.08 -59.25 -19.67
CA ALA A 289 45.14 -59.76 -20.66
C ALA A 289 45.65 -61.08 -21.28
N MET A 290 46.96 -61.19 -21.55
CA MET A 290 47.59 -62.42 -22.06
C MET A 290 47.55 -63.57 -21.03
N LYS A 291 47.82 -63.31 -19.74
CA LYS A 291 47.80 -64.33 -18.69
C LYS A 291 46.38 -64.85 -18.42
N ALA A 292 45.39 -63.96 -18.41
CA ALA A 292 43.97 -64.35 -18.31
C ALA A 292 43.54 -65.16 -19.53
N PHE A 293 43.95 -64.73 -20.73
CA PHE A 293 43.68 -65.42 -21.98
C PHE A 293 44.29 -66.83 -22.04
N LEU A 294 45.55 -67.00 -21.61
CA LEU A 294 46.22 -68.30 -21.55
C LEU A 294 45.59 -69.23 -20.50
N GLY A 295 45.25 -68.72 -19.32
CA GLY A 295 44.58 -69.49 -18.27
C GLY A 295 43.19 -69.99 -18.69
N GLU A 296 42.46 -69.17 -19.44
CA GLU A 296 41.16 -69.55 -20.00
C GLU A 296 41.26 -70.44 -21.23
N PHE A 297 42.28 -70.28 -22.08
CA PHE A 297 42.53 -71.18 -23.21
C PHE A 297 42.84 -72.61 -22.73
N PHE A 298 43.67 -72.78 -21.70
CA PHE A 298 43.92 -74.10 -21.11
C PHE A 298 42.69 -74.68 -20.40
N ARG A 299 41.86 -73.83 -19.74
CA ARG A 299 40.57 -74.27 -19.18
C ARG A 299 39.57 -74.70 -20.25
N ALA A 300 39.50 -74.01 -21.39
CA ALA A 300 38.56 -74.31 -22.47
C ALA A 300 39.05 -75.45 -23.38
N ALA A 301 40.36 -75.67 -23.51
CA ALA A 301 40.92 -76.75 -24.30
C ALA A 301 40.89 -78.12 -23.58
N VAL A 302 40.85 -78.14 -22.24
CA VAL A 302 40.88 -79.36 -21.42
C VAL A 302 39.60 -79.59 -20.60
N GLY A 303 38.75 -78.57 -20.41
CA GLY A 303 37.52 -78.62 -19.59
C GLY A 303 36.21 -78.79 -20.38
N SER A 304 35.19 -79.33 -19.71
CA SER A 304 33.90 -79.68 -20.30
C SER A 304 33.07 -78.47 -20.78
N PRO A 305 32.19 -78.62 -21.79
CA PRO A 305 31.45 -77.50 -22.39
C PRO A 305 30.34 -76.86 -21.53
N SER A 306 30.02 -77.41 -20.34
CA SER A 306 28.88 -76.94 -19.53
C SER A 306 29.17 -75.72 -18.66
N ASP A 307 30.42 -75.52 -18.23
CA ASP A 307 30.78 -74.46 -17.27
C ASP A 307 30.73 -73.06 -17.90
N TRP A 308 30.93 -72.99 -19.22
CA TRP A 308 30.85 -71.75 -19.98
C TRP A 308 29.40 -71.27 -20.15
N LYS A 309 28.44 -72.19 -20.29
CA LYS A 309 27.01 -71.85 -20.44
C LYS A 309 26.48 -71.18 -19.17
N ALA A 310 26.89 -71.66 -17.99
CA ALA A 310 26.44 -71.14 -16.70
C ALA A 310 26.94 -69.72 -16.35
N SER A 311 28.10 -69.30 -16.87
CA SER A 311 28.64 -67.94 -16.59
C SER A 311 28.11 -66.85 -17.53
N GLN A 312 27.38 -67.22 -18.59
CA GLN A 312 26.83 -66.28 -19.57
C GLN A 312 25.30 -66.22 -19.58
N THR A 313 24.59 -67.24 -19.07
CA THR A 313 23.12 -67.21 -18.97
C THR A 313 22.57 -66.50 -17.72
N HIS A 314 23.41 -66.07 -16.77
CA HIS A 314 22.94 -65.37 -15.56
C HIS A 314 22.98 -63.83 -15.62
N ALA A 315 23.35 -63.23 -16.76
CA ALA A 315 23.30 -61.77 -16.96
C ALA A 315 22.31 -61.33 -18.06
N LEU A 316 21.51 -62.24 -18.61
CA LEU A 316 20.67 -61.99 -19.79
C LEU A 316 19.19 -62.36 -19.61
N ASN A 317 18.69 -62.37 -18.37
CA ASN A 317 17.26 -62.54 -18.06
C ASN A 317 16.68 -61.44 -17.16
N THR A 318 17.26 -60.24 -17.18
CA THR A 318 16.71 -59.02 -16.55
C THR A 318 16.40 -57.91 -17.57
N ALA A 319 16.00 -58.31 -18.78
CA ALA A 319 15.59 -57.38 -19.84
C ALA A 319 14.18 -57.66 -20.39
N VAL A 320 13.31 -58.28 -19.59
CA VAL A 320 11.87 -58.43 -19.90
C VAL A 320 10.98 -57.42 -19.15
N ALA A 321 11.59 -56.41 -18.52
CA ALA A 321 10.86 -55.25 -17.97
C ALA A 321 10.96 -53.97 -18.83
N LYS A 322 11.63 -54.00 -19.99
CA LYS A 322 11.97 -52.81 -20.80
C LYS A 322 11.10 -52.60 -22.05
N ALA A 323 9.79 -52.79 -21.91
CA ALA A 323 8.81 -52.48 -22.96
C ALA A 323 7.65 -51.59 -22.47
N VAL A 324 7.73 -51.05 -21.25
CA VAL A 324 6.63 -50.26 -20.65
C VAL A 324 6.84 -48.74 -20.80
N GLN A 325 8.07 -48.27 -21.07
CA GLN A 325 8.37 -46.83 -21.01
C GLN A 325 8.50 -46.12 -22.37
N ASN A 326 8.76 -46.84 -23.47
CA ASN A 326 8.55 -46.28 -24.83
C ASN A 326 7.07 -45.91 -25.06
N THR A 327 6.16 -46.43 -24.25
CA THR A 327 4.71 -46.18 -24.29
C THR A 327 4.26 -45.10 -23.28
N LEU A 328 4.95 -44.95 -22.15
CA LEU A 328 4.64 -43.92 -21.13
C LEU A 328 5.07 -42.51 -21.53
N TYR A 329 6.15 -42.39 -22.31
CA TYR A 329 6.66 -41.11 -22.79
C TYR A 329 6.61 -40.97 -24.32
N GLY A 330 6.09 -41.97 -25.05
CA GLY A 330 6.03 -42.00 -26.51
C GLY A 330 4.79 -41.33 -27.08
N GLN A 331 5.01 -40.31 -27.90
CA GLN A 331 4.04 -39.58 -28.75
C GLN A 331 2.70 -39.22 -28.08
N GLY A 332 2.59 -37.97 -27.66
CA GLY A 332 1.36 -37.38 -27.15
C GLY A 332 1.51 -35.87 -26.98
N THR A 333 0.41 -35.14 -27.08
CA THR A 333 0.40 -33.67 -26.98
C THR A 333 1.02 -33.17 -25.67
N ALA A 334 0.83 -33.88 -24.56
CA ALA A 334 1.42 -33.53 -23.26
C ALA A 334 2.97 -33.57 -23.28
N VAL A 335 3.55 -34.55 -23.96
CA VAL A 335 5.01 -34.66 -24.11
C VAL A 335 5.56 -33.55 -24.98
N ASP A 336 4.87 -33.25 -26.09
CA ASP A 336 5.30 -32.18 -27.00
C ASP A 336 5.20 -30.79 -26.34
N VAL A 337 4.20 -30.60 -25.48
CA VAL A 337 4.05 -29.38 -24.67
C VAL A 337 5.21 -29.27 -23.67
N VAL A 338 5.52 -30.33 -22.92
CA VAL A 338 6.60 -30.31 -21.91
C VAL A 338 7.97 -30.12 -22.55
N CYS A 339 8.25 -30.77 -23.68
CA CYS A 339 9.51 -30.62 -24.42
C CYS A 339 9.57 -29.33 -25.28
N GLY A 340 8.52 -28.49 -25.30
CA GLY A 340 8.49 -27.25 -26.06
C GLY A 340 8.41 -27.43 -27.58
N THR A 341 8.09 -28.62 -28.07
CA THR A 341 7.95 -28.93 -29.51
C THR A 341 6.53 -28.68 -30.06
N TYR A 342 5.55 -28.48 -29.17
CA TYR A 342 4.15 -28.23 -29.53
C TYR A 342 3.94 -26.81 -30.12
N ARG A 343 3.34 -26.75 -31.31
CA ARG A 343 3.01 -25.49 -32.04
C ARG A 343 1.52 -25.21 -32.16
N GLY A 344 0.68 -25.90 -31.39
CA GLY A 344 -0.78 -25.75 -31.43
C GLY A 344 -1.26 -24.50 -30.70
N ARG A 345 -2.30 -24.65 -29.87
CA ARG A 345 -2.94 -23.50 -29.19
C ARG A 345 -1.98 -22.82 -28.22
N ILE A 346 -2.06 -21.48 -28.16
CA ILE A 346 -1.26 -20.65 -27.24
C ILE A 346 -1.49 -21.06 -25.79
N HIS A 347 -2.74 -21.40 -25.41
CA HIS A 347 -3.08 -21.84 -24.06
C HIS A 347 -2.28 -23.05 -23.59
N ASP A 348 -2.08 -24.07 -24.45
CA ASP A 348 -1.36 -25.29 -24.06
C ASP A 348 0.14 -25.01 -23.81
N ARG A 349 0.68 -23.92 -24.38
CA ARG A 349 2.07 -23.46 -24.20
C ARG A 349 2.26 -22.54 -22.99
N SER A 350 1.17 -22.10 -22.35
CA SER A 350 1.22 -21.29 -21.14
C SER A 350 1.76 -22.10 -19.95
N MET A 351 2.14 -21.44 -18.87
CA MET A 351 2.66 -22.11 -17.66
C MET A 351 1.62 -23.03 -17.01
N THR A 352 0.34 -22.69 -17.10
CA THR A 352 -0.75 -23.56 -16.64
C THR A 352 -0.92 -24.77 -17.56
N GLY A 353 -0.76 -24.59 -18.87
CA GLY A 353 -0.71 -25.69 -19.85
C GLY A 353 0.47 -26.64 -19.60
N LEU A 354 1.67 -26.12 -19.33
CA LEU A 354 2.86 -26.89 -18.97
C LEU A 354 2.67 -27.67 -17.65
N SER A 355 2.08 -27.02 -16.64
CA SER A 355 1.78 -27.66 -15.36
C SER A 355 0.75 -28.79 -15.52
N ALA A 356 -0.32 -28.55 -16.28
CA ALA A 356 -1.32 -29.57 -16.59
C ALA A 356 -0.72 -30.74 -17.38
N ALA A 357 0.09 -30.47 -18.41
CA ALA A 357 0.78 -31.49 -19.18
C ALA A 357 1.71 -32.33 -18.29
N THR A 358 2.47 -31.70 -17.41
CA THR A 358 3.35 -32.40 -16.46
C THR A 358 2.56 -33.23 -15.45
N ALA A 359 1.43 -32.73 -14.95
CA ALA A 359 0.53 -33.47 -14.08
C ALA A 359 -0.04 -34.71 -14.78
N THR A 360 -0.43 -34.62 -16.05
CA THR A 360 -0.90 -35.79 -16.82
C THR A 360 0.20 -36.83 -17.03
N LEU A 361 1.46 -36.42 -17.26
CA LEU A 361 2.59 -37.35 -17.36
C LEU A 361 2.87 -38.04 -16.02
N LYS A 362 2.79 -37.31 -14.91
CA LYS A 362 2.95 -37.88 -13.56
C LYS A 362 1.84 -38.88 -13.22
N GLU A 363 0.59 -38.55 -13.52
CA GLU A 363 -0.55 -39.45 -13.27
C GLU A 363 -0.45 -40.73 -14.11
N ASN A 364 -0.03 -40.60 -15.38
CA ASN A 364 0.24 -41.74 -16.24
C ASN A 364 1.41 -42.59 -15.70
N ALA A 365 2.47 -41.98 -15.17
CA ALA A 365 3.57 -42.71 -14.53
C ALA A 365 3.12 -43.44 -13.25
N ARG A 366 2.33 -42.79 -12.40
CA ARG A 366 1.79 -43.35 -11.14
C ARG A 366 0.85 -44.54 -11.39
N SER A 367 -0.05 -44.43 -12.37
CA SER A 367 -0.96 -45.52 -12.76
C SER A 367 -0.25 -46.79 -13.26
N HIS A 368 1.03 -46.67 -13.68
CA HIS A 368 1.86 -47.78 -14.11
C HIS A 368 2.89 -48.24 -13.04
N GLY A 369 2.73 -47.78 -11.78
CA GLY A 369 3.52 -48.24 -10.64
C GLY A 369 4.89 -47.56 -10.46
N LEU A 370 5.15 -46.44 -11.15
CA LEU A 370 6.35 -45.64 -10.93
C LEU A 370 6.13 -44.63 -9.79
N ALA A 371 7.03 -44.65 -8.81
CA ALA A 371 7.06 -43.63 -7.76
C ALA A 371 7.68 -42.34 -8.32
N VAL A 372 6.84 -41.37 -8.68
CA VAL A 372 7.28 -40.01 -9.04
C VAL A 372 7.07 -39.10 -7.84
N GLU A 373 8.18 -38.74 -7.19
CA GLU A 373 8.19 -37.77 -6.11
C GLU A 373 7.84 -36.37 -6.62
N ASP A 374 7.19 -35.58 -5.77
CA ASP A 374 6.95 -34.17 -6.07
C ASP A 374 8.22 -33.35 -5.81
N PRO A 375 8.51 -32.32 -6.63
CA PRO A 375 9.69 -31.51 -6.46
C PRO A 375 9.70 -30.84 -5.08
N PRO A 376 10.87 -30.65 -4.46
CA PRO A 376 10.98 -30.00 -3.16
C PRO A 376 10.47 -28.55 -3.22
N SER A 377 9.90 -28.08 -2.11
CA SER A 377 9.50 -26.68 -1.96
C SER A 377 10.72 -25.75 -2.03
N LEU A 378 10.53 -24.51 -2.48
CA LEU A 378 11.58 -23.52 -2.69
C LEU A 378 11.50 -22.31 -1.70
N PRO A 379 11.41 -22.52 -0.37
CA PRO A 379 11.17 -21.43 0.56
C PRO A 379 12.31 -20.40 0.61
N ASP A 380 13.56 -20.85 0.48
CA ASP A 380 14.74 -19.96 0.54
C ASP A 380 14.84 -19.04 -0.68
N LEU A 381 14.46 -19.54 -1.86
CA LEU A 381 14.40 -18.75 -3.08
C LEU A 381 13.38 -17.61 -2.94
N TRP A 382 12.17 -17.90 -2.44
CA TRP A 382 11.11 -16.90 -2.33
C TRP A 382 11.36 -15.90 -1.21
N ASN A 383 11.90 -16.35 -0.07
CA ASN A 383 12.42 -15.45 0.95
C ASN A 383 13.52 -14.55 0.37
N GLY A 384 14.38 -15.10 -0.49
CA GLY A 384 15.44 -14.34 -1.13
C GLY A 384 14.93 -13.31 -2.13
N TYR A 385 13.98 -13.70 -2.99
CA TYR A 385 13.31 -12.81 -3.94
C TYR A 385 12.61 -11.65 -3.22
N ARG A 386 11.86 -11.95 -2.16
CA ARG A 386 11.20 -10.97 -1.29
C ARG A 386 12.19 -9.95 -0.74
N ARG A 387 13.27 -10.41 -0.11
CA ARG A 387 14.29 -9.54 0.49
C ARG A 387 14.97 -8.63 -0.51
N VAL A 388 15.29 -9.13 -1.71
CA VAL A 388 15.90 -8.30 -2.77
C VAL A 388 14.88 -7.27 -3.29
N ALA A 389 13.62 -7.66 -3.49
CA ALA A 389 12.57 -6.74 -3.93
C ALA A 389 12.34 -5.58 -2.94
N LEU A 390 12.31 -5.87 -1.64
CA LEU A 390 12.13 -4.87 -0.59
C LEU A 390 13.38 -3.99 -0.42
N MET A 391 14.58 -4.58 -0.45
CA MET A 391 15.86 -3.85 -0.39
C MET A 391 15.99 -2.80 -1.49
N LEU A 392 15.49 -3.09 -2.71
CA LEU A 392 15.53 -2.13 -3.82
C LEU A 392 14.63 -0.89 -3.58
N VAL A 393 13.73 -0.94 -2.60
CA VAL A 393 12.75 0.10 -2.30
C VAL A 393 13.10 0.87 -1.02
N ASP A 394 13.54 0.18 0.04
CA ASP A 394 13.87 0.79 1.33
C ASP A 394 15.39 0.87 1.62
N GLY A 395 16.23 0.24 0.80
CA GLY A 395 17.68 0.29 0.93
C GLY A 395 18.25 -0.59 2.06
N THR A 396 17.42 -1.33 2.80
CA THR A 396 17.90 -2.19 3.88
C THR A 396 18.53 -3.47 3.32
N ASN A 397 19.76 -3.75 3.74
CA ASN A 397 20.42 -4.99 3.38
C ASN A 397 19.91 -6.20 4.21
N TYR A 398 18.78 -6.79 3.80
CA TYR A 398 18.21 -7.99 4.40
C TYR A 398 19.04 -9.27 4.18
N MET A 399 20.00 -9.25 3.27
CA MET A 399 20.80 -10.41 2.85
C MET A 399 22.20 -10.45 3.48
N GLY A 400 22.61 -9.39 4.18
CA GLY A 400 23.95 -9.24 4.75
C GLY A 400 25.04 -9.31 3.68
N ASP A 401 26.20 -9.87 4.03
CA ASP A 401 27.38 -9.93 3.14
C ASP A 401 27.25 -10.98 2.02
N GLN A 402 26.17 -11.76 2.01
CA GLN A 402 25.98 -12.84 1.03
C GLN A 402 25.39 -12.36 -0.30
N PHE A 403 25.08 -11.07 -0.42
CA PHE A 403 24.53 -10.45 -1.62
C PHE A 403 25.12 -9.05 -1.76
N ASN A 404 25.61 -8.70 -2.95
CA ASN A 404 26.12 -7.36 -3.20
C ASN A 404 24.96 -6.38 -3.34
N ALA A 405 24.54 -5.79 -2.22
CA ALA A 405 23.50 -4.77 -2.20
C ALA A 405 23.93 -3.56 -3.04
N PRO A 406 23.03 -2.96 -3.85
CA PRO A 406 23.32 -1.75 -4.62
C PRO A 406 23.75 -0.61 -3.70
N ARG A 407 24.88 0.01 -4.05
CA ARG A 407 25.45 1.16 -3.34
C ARG A 407 25.95 2.19 -4.34
N ASP A 408 25.93 3.45 -3.94
CA ASP A 408 26.53 4.53 -4.72
C ASP A 408 28.08 4.52 -4.60
N ASN A 409 28.73 5.45 -5.31
CA ASN A 409 30.20 5.60 -5.25
C ASN A 409 30.73 5.93 -3.84
N GLN A 410 29.88 6.43 -2.94
CA GLN A 410 30.19 6.80 -1.55
C GLN A 410 29.82 5.69 -0.56
N HIS A 411 29.41 4.52 -1.07
CA HIS A 411 28.94 3.36 -0.31
C HIS A 411 27.64 3.61 0.49
N ASN A 412 26.84 4.61 0.11
CA ASN A 412 25.48 4.78 0.61
C ASN A 412 24.55 3.74 -0.05
N PRO A 413 23.57 3.20 0.68
CA PRO A 413 22.56 2.31 0.10
C PRO A 413 21.81 2.99 -1.05
N ALA A 414 21.60 2.26 -2.14
CA ALA A 414 20.96 2.79 -3.32
C ALA A 414 19.58 2.15 -3.53
N ILE A 415 18.55 2.97 -3.75
CA ILE A 415 17.15 2.56 -3.96
C ILE A 415 16.67 2.98 -5.35
N MET A 416 15.59 2.34 -5.80
CA MET A 416 14.87 2.72 -7.02
C MET A 416 14.17 4.08 -6.83
N GLU A 417 13.89 4.77 -7.94
CA GLU A 417 13.15 6.03 -7.89
C GLU A 417 11.66 5.82 -7.62
N GLN A 418 11.07 4.81 -8.27
CA GLN A 418 9.64 4.49 -8.18
C GLN A 418 9.44 3.01 -7.83
N GLY A 419 8.35 2.70 -7.12
CA GLY A 419 8.06 1.35 -6.64
C GLY A 419 7.97 0.29 -7.74
N TRP A 420 7.37 0.65 -8.89
CA TRP A 420 7.19 -0.28 -10.01
C TRP A 420 8.51 -0.75 -10.65
N MET A 421 9.60 0.02 -10.48
CA MET A 421 10.93 -0.37 -10.96
C MET A 421 11.48 -1.60 -10.22
N SER A 422 11.05 -1.85 -8.98
CA SER A 422 11.34 -3.11 -8.27
C SER A 422 10.32 -4.18 -8.67
N VAL A 423 9.06 -4.01 -8.23
CA VAL A 423 7.94 -4.91 -8.56
C VAL A 423 6.74 -4.04 -8.95
N PRO A 424 6.27 -4.10 -10.20
CA PRO A 424 5.09 -3.36 -10.63
C PRO A 424 3.82 -3.78 -9.89
N ASP A 425 2.90 -2.83 -9.70
CA ASP A 425 1.60 -3.09 -9.07
C ASP A 425 0.69 -3.93 -10.01
N PRO A 426 -0.09 -4.89 -9.49
CA PRO A 426 -1.06 -5.63 -10.29
C PRO A 426 -2.05 -4.80 -11.12
N GLU A 427 -2.30 -3.52 -10.78
CA GLU A 427 -3.18 -2.63 -11.55
C GLU A 427 -2.54 -2.18 -12.87
N GLN A 428 -1.21 -2.19 -12.98
CA GLN A 428 -0.47 -1.83 -14.19
C GLN A 428 -0.47 -2.96 -15.25
N ARG A 429 -1.39 -3.92 -15.14
CA ARG A 429 -1.60 -5.01 -16.09
C ARG A 429 -2.01 -4.50 -17.46
N PHE A 430 -1.59 -5.20 -18.51
CA PHE A 430 -2.00 -4.90 -19.86
C PHE A 430 -3.34 -5.55 -20.18
N GLU A 431 -4.36 -4.75 -20.50
CA GLU A 431 -5.67 -5.24 -20.94
C GLU A 431 -5.72 -5.32 -22.48
N GLY A 432 -5.43 -6.51 -23.02
CA GLY A 432 -5.24 -6.75 -24.44
C GLY A 432 -6.45 -7.28 -25.20
N TYR A 433 -7.63 -7.41 -24.56
CA TYR A 433 -8.75 -8.09 -25.21
C TYR A 433 -9.26 -7.34 -26.45
N HIS A 434 -9.34 -8.06 -27.58
CA HIS A 434 -9.97 -7.56 -28.80
C HIS A 434 -10.77 -8.69 -29.48
N PRO A 435 -12.02 -8.47 -29.92
CA PRO A 435 -12.86 -9.52 -30.49
C PRO A 435 -12.23 -10.26 -31.68
N GLN A 436 -11.59 -9.54 -32.60
CA GLN A 436 -10.92 -10.17 -33.75
C GLN A 436 -9.70 -11.02 -33.34
N LEU A 437 -9.01 -10.66 -32.25
CA LEU A 437 -7.92 -11.48 -31.73
C LEU A 437 -8.47 -12.76 -31.11
N ALA A 438 -9.62 -12.69 -30.44
CA ALA A 438 -10.31 -13.86 -29.93
C ALA A 438 -10.72 -14.82 -31.06
N ASP A 439 -11.19 -14.30 -32.20
CA ASP A 439 -11.55 -15.12 -33.36
C ASP A 439 -10.34 -15.81 -34.01
N ILE A 440 -9.19 -15.13 -34.10
CA ILE A 440 -7.99 -15.65 -34.76
C ILE A 440 -7.20 -16.60 -33.83
N LEU A 441 -7.05 -16.24 -32.57
CA LEU A 441 -6.16 -16.90 -31.61
C LEU A 441 -6.89 -17.78 -30.58
N GLY A 442 -8.22 -17.67 -30.49
CA GLY A 442 -9.04 -18.37 -29.49
C GLY A 442 -8.81 -17.89 -28.06
N VAL A 443 -8.36 -16.65 -27.87
CA VAL A 443 -7.97 -16.07 -26.57
C VAL A 443 -9.21 -15.55 -25.83
N THR A 444 -9.36 -15.94 -24.56
CA THR A 444 -10.44 -15.43 -23.69
C THR A 444 -10.09 -14.05 -23.09
N PRO A 445 -11.06 -13.26 -22.59
CA PRO A 445 -10.77 -11.98 -21.95
C PRO A 445 -9.76 -12.05 -20.81
N GLU A 446 -9.81 -13.11 -20.00
CA GLU A 446 -8.86 -13.34 -18.90
C GLU A 446 -7.43 -13.61 -19.41
N GLN A 447 -7.31 -14.37 -20.51
CA GLN A 447 -6.01 -14.70 -21.13
C GLN A 447 -5.40 -13.52 -21.89
N ALA A 448 -6.20 -12.54 -22.27
CA ALA A 448 -5.74 -11.31 -22.90
C ALA A 448 -5.26 -10.26 -21.88
N THR A 449 -5.42 -10.53 -20.58
CA THR A 449 -4.92 -9.67 -19.50
C THR A 449 -3.56 -10.20 -19.03
N ILE A 450 -2.52 -9.38 -19.14
CA ILE A 450 -1.14 -9.80 -18.84
C ILE A 450 -0.63 -9.02 -17.63
N SER A 451 -0.18 -9.73 -16.61
CA SER A 451 0.43 -9.13 -15.44
C SER A 451 1.76 -8.46 -15.80
N PRO A 452 2.12 -7.32 -15.17
CA PRO A 452 3.30 -6.52 -15.52
C PRO A 452 4.65 -7.17 -15.20
N TYR A 453 4.65 -8.32 -14.56
CA TYR A 453 5.84 -9.14 -14.26
C TYR A 453 5.84 -10.48 -15.02
N ASP A 454 4.77 -10.81 -15.77
CA ASP A 454 4.63 -12.06 -16.52
C ASP A 454 5.33 -11.98 -17.89
N SER A 455 6.65 -12.11 -17.86
CA SER A 455 7.48 -12.06 -19.07
C SER A 455 7.24 -13.22 -20.05
N HIS A 456 6.79 -14.39 -19.56
CA HIS A 456 6.49 -15.55 -20.41
C HIS A 456 5.14 -15.36 -21.12
N GLY A 457 4.11 -14.96 -20.36
CA GLY A 457 2.80 -14.62 -20.91
C GLY A 457 2.87 -13.48 -21.92
N ALA A 458 3.66 -12.44 -21.63
CA ALA A 458 3.92 -11.35 -22.57
C ALA A 458 4.60 -11.83 -23.87
N ALA A 459 5.60 -12.72 -23.78
CA ALA A 459 6.26 -13.26 -24.96
C ALA A 459 5.31 -14.11 -25.84
N LEU A 460 4.45 -14.92 -25.21
CA LEU A 460 3.43 -15.69 -25.91
C LEU A 460 2.37 -14.80 -26.55
N TYR A 461 1.93 -13.75 -25.85
CA TYR A 461 0.98 -12.79 -26.38
C TYR A 461 1.57 -12.00 -27.55
N ARG A 462 2.84 -11.60 -27.48
CA ARG A 462 3.58 -10.96 -28.57
C ARG A 462 3.61 -11.85 -29.82
N GLU A 463 3.97 -13.13 -29.67
CA GLU A 463 3.99 -14.10 -30.77
C GLU A 463 2.59 -14.25 -31.40
N GLY A 464 1.54 -14.35 -30.58
CA GLY A 464 0.16 -14.40 -31.05
C GLY A 464 -0.28 -13.12 -31.77
N LEU A 465 0.10 -11.96 -31.24
CA LEU A 465 -0.24 -10.66 -31.81
C LEU A 465 0.46 -10.42 -33.14
N ASP A 466 1.75 -10.75 -33.23
CA ASP A 466 2.52 -10.71 -34.48
C ASP A 466 1.89 -11.63 -35.54
N PHE A 467 1.49 -12.84 -35.15
CA PHE A 467 0.75 -13.74 -36.05
C PHE A 467 -0.58 -13.13 -36.50
N ALA A 468 -1.38 -12.59 -35.59
CA ALA A 468 -2.67 -11.98 -35.93
C ALA A 468 -2.52 -10.78 -36.88
N VAL A 469 -1.48 -9.95 -36.70
CA VAL A 469 -1.17 -8.83 -37.60
C VAL A 469 -0.81 -9.30 -39.01
N THR A 470 -0.28 -10.52 -39.20
CA THR A 470 -0.10 -11.08 -40.56
C THR A 470 -1.42 -11.47 -41.22
N GLN A 471 -2.47 -11.71 -40.44
CA GLN A 471 -3.77 -12.20 -40.92
C GLN A 471 -4.81 -11.09 -41.08
N THR A 472 -4.62 -9.92 -40.46
CA THR A 472 -5.57 -8.79 -40.51
C THR A 472 -4.89 -7.47 -40.85
N SER A 473 -5.63 -6.58 -41.50
CA SER A 473 -5.21 -5.19 -41.77
C SER A 473 -5.95 -4.16 -40.91
N ASP A 474 -6.61 -4.60 -39.84
CA ASP A 474 -7.35 -3.70 -38.95
C ASP A 474 -6.40 -2.74 -38.22
N ARG A 475 -6.70 -1.44 -38.30
CA ARG A 475 -5.96 -0.38 -37.61
C ARG A 475 -5.99 -0.53 -36.09
N LYS A 476 -7.07 -1.08 -35.51
CA LYS A 476 -7.19 -1.27 -34.06
C LYS A 476 -6.21 -2.31 -33.53
N VAL A 477 -5.96 -3.38 -34.28
CA VAL A 477 -5.00 -4.43 -33.90
C VAL A 477 -3.56 -3.91 -34.02
N LEU A 478 -3.27 -3.08 -35.03
CA LEU A 478 -1.97 -2.40 -35.14
C LEU A 478 -1.72 -1.42 -33.99
N ALA A 479 -2.70 -0.58 -33.64
CA ALA A 479 -2.59 0.32 -32.49
C ALA A 479 -2.42 -0.45 -31.16
N LEU A 480 -3.09 -1.60 -31.02
CA LEU A 480 -2.93 -2.48 -29.87
C LEU A 480 -1.51 -3.06 -29.77
N ARG A 481 -0.90 -3.45 -30.89
CA ARG A 481 0.49 -3.89 -30.95
C ARG A 481 1.45 -2.80 -30.53
N ASP A 482 1.26 -1.58 -31.03
CA ASP A 482 2.14 -0.46 -30.68
C ASP A 482 2.00 -0.10 -29.19
N ARG A 483 0.78 -0.11 -28.64
CA ARG A 483 0.52 0.06 -27.19
C ARG A 483 1.15 -1.05 -26.35
N PHE A 484 1.05 -2.31 -26.81
CA PHE A 484 1.67 -3.45 -26.15
C PHE A 484 3.20 -3.34 -26.14
N ALA A 485 3.81 -2.96 -27.26
CA ALA A 485 5.25 -2.79 -27.36
C ALA A 485 5.78 -1.67 -26.44
N GLN A 486 5.05 -0.56 -26.33
CA GLN A 486 5.40 0.52 -25.40
C GLN A 486 5.32 0.05 -23.94
N TRP A 487 4.24 -0.63 -23.57
CA TRP A 487 4.07 -1.19 -22.23
C TRP A 487 5.13 -2.24 -21.90
N GLU A 488 5.45 -3.14 -22.84
CA GLU A 488 6.50 -4.15 -22.67
C GLU A 488 7.88 -3.49 -22.48
N GLN A 489 8.18 -2.42 -23.24
CA GLN A 489 9.45 -1.69 -23.12
C GLN A 489 9.61 -1.02 -21.74
N GLU A 490 8.52 -0.51 -21.16
CA GLU A 490 8.51 0.11 -19.84
C GLU A 490 8.63 -0.95 -18.73
N MET A 491 7.72 -1.92 -18.71
CA MET A 491 7.65 -2.93 -17.64
C MET A 491 8.85 -3.90 -17.65
N SER A 492 9.46 -4.12 -18.82
CA SER A 492 10.63 -5.02 -18.93
C SER A 492 11.90 -4.52 -18.24
N GLN A 493 11.90 -3.28 -17.76
CA GLN A 493 12.99 -2.70 -16.98
C GLN A 493 12.92 -3.05 -15.49
N SER A 494 11.77 -3.54 -15.01
CA SER A 494 11.58 -3.88 -13.61
C SER A 494 12.38 -5.11 -13.17
N PHE A 495 12.78 -5.15 -11.90
CA PHE A 495 13.47 -6.30 -11.30
C PHE A 495 12.63 -7.58 -11.37
N ALA A 496 11.32 -7.49 -11.11
CA ALA A 496 10.40 -8.62 -11.23
C ALA A 496 10.41 -9.20 -12.66
N TRP A 497 10.26 -8.36 -13.70
CA TRP A 497 10.27 -8.84 -15.09
C TRP A 497 11.60 -9.51 -15.46
N LYS A 498 12.73 -8.91 -15.09
CA LYS A 498 14.06 -9.50 -15.33
C LYS A 498 14.20 -10.86 -14.64
N THR A 499 13.73 -10.99 -13.41
CA THR A 499 13.71 -12.26 -12.67
C THR A 499 12.86 -13.31 -13.38
N GLY A 500 11.64 -12.97 -13.79
CA GLY A 500 10.78 -13.85 -14.58
C GLY A 500 11.42 -14.28 -15.90
N GLN A 501 12.13 -13.37 -16.58
CA GLN A 501 12.86 -13.67 -17.81
C GLN A 501 13.99 -14.69 -17.57
N ARG A 502 14.71 -14.59 -16.45
CA ARG A 502 15.75 -15.56 -16.10
C ARG A 502 15.20 -16.94 -15.76
N ILE A 503 14.11 -17.01 -14.99
CA ILE A 503 13.43 -18.30 -14.72
C ILE A 503 12.94 -18.91 -16.04
N THR A 504 12.38 -18.10 -16.94
CA THR A 504 11.93 -18.56 -18.27
C THR A 504 13.09 -19.06 -19.13
N HIS A 505 14.24 -18.39 -19.09
CA HIS A 505 15.45 -18.84 -19.79
C HIS A 505 15.96 -20.18 -19.25
N LEU A 506 15.96 -20.36 -17.93
CA LEU A 506 16.27 -21.65 -17.30
C LEU A 506 15.28 -22.74 -17.71
N LEU A 507 13.99 -22.43 -17.80
CA LEU A 507 12.95 -23.35 -18.28
C LEU A 507 13.20 -23.76 -19.74
N GLN A 508 13.49 -22.81 -20.63
CA GLN A 508 13.82 -23.10 -22.02
C GLN A 508 15.06 -24.00 -22.13
N GLY A 509 16.09 -23.75 -21.31
CA GLY A 509 17.26 -24.62 -21.20
C GLY A 509 16.90 -26.03 -20.71
N ALA A 510 16.02 -26.16 -19.71
CA ALA A 510 15.53 -27.45 -19.23
C ALA A 510 14.72 -28.21 -20.28
N GLN A 511 13.87 -27.52 -21.06
CA GLN A 511 13.12 -28.10 -22.17
C GLN A 511 14.06 -28.63 -23.28
N GLN A 512 15.08 -27.86 -23.65
CA GLN A 512 16.10 -28.27 -24.61
C GLN A 512 16.90 -29.48 -24.08
N ASN A 513 17.27 -29.47 -22.81
CA ASN A 513 17.96 -30.59 -22.16
C ASN A 513 17.09 -31.86 -22.15
N ALA A 514 15.80 -31.75 -21.83
CA ALA A 514 14.87 -32.87 -21.87
C ALA A 514 14.76 -33.45 -23.29
N GLN A 515 14.66 -32.60 -24.31
CA GLN A 515 14.64 -33.03 -25.71
C GLN A 515 15.95 -33.72 -26.12
N TYR A 516 17.09 -33.15 -25.72
CA TYR A 516 18.42 -33.70 -26.00
C TYR A 516 18.59 -35.09 -25.38
N TRP A 517 18.37 -35.23 -24.07
CA TRP A 517 18.54 -36.50 -23.36
C TRP A 517 17.55 -37.57 -23.82
N ARG A 518 16.33 -37.16 -24.19
CA ARG A 518 15.35 -38.06 -24.80
C ARG A 518 15.83 -38.61 -26.15
N THR A 519 16.29 -37.74 -27.04
CA THR A 519 16.82 -38.14 -28.35
C THR A 519 18.03 -39.05 -28.16
N ARG A 520 18.93 -38.69 -27.23
CA ARG A 520 20.12 -39.46 -26.88
C ARG A 520 19.79 -40.84 -26.31
N HIS A 521 18.80 -40.95 -25.44
CA HIS A 521 18.30 -42.22 -24.92
C HIS A 521 17.74 -43.11 -26.05
N GLN A 522 17.00 -42.54 -27.01
CA GLN A 522 16.51 -43.27 -28.18
C GLN A 522 17.65 -43.78 -29.07
N GLU A 523 18.70 -42.99 -29.28
CA GLU A 523 19.89 -43.41 -30.02
C GLU A 523 20.63 -44.57 -29.32
N ILE A 524 20.92 -44.43 -28.02
CA ILE A 524 21.66 -45.43 -27.25
C ILE A 524 20.87 -46.73 -27.12
N SER A 525 19.55 -46.64 -26.89
CA SER A 525 18.68 -47.82 -26.84
C SER A 525 18.60 -48.53 -28.20
N ALA A 526 18.50 -47.80 -29.31
CA ALA A 526 18.54 -48.37 -30.64
C ALA A 526 19.90 -49.04 -30.95
N ASP A 527 21.01 -48.43 -30.52
CA ASP A 527 22.34 -49.02 -30.67
C ASP A 527 22.53 -50.27 -29.80
N LEU A 528 22.06 -50.25 -28.56
CA LEU A 528 22.04 -51.42 -27.68
C LEU A 528 21.26 -52.57 -28.31
N GLN A 529 20.11 -52.27 -28.94
CA GLN A 529 19.26 -53.27 -29.60
C GLN A 529 19.97 -53.92 -30.81
N LYS A 530 20.68 -53.14 -31.63
CA LYS A 530 21.51 -53.67 -32.74
C LYS A 530 22.57 -54.66 -32.27
N HIS A 531 23.15 -54.43 -31.08
CA HIS A 531 24.13 -55.33 -30.49
C HIS A 531 23.48 -56.59 -29.89
N GLN A 532 22.28 -56.48 -29.32
CA GLN A 532 21.53 -57.62 -28.76
C GLN A 532 20.99 -58.57 -29.84
N ASP A 533 20.56 -58.06 -31.01
CA ASP A 533 20.03 -58.87 -32.12
C ASP A 533 21.10 -59.65 -32.90
N ARG A 534 22.39 -59.45 -32.58
CA ARG A 534 23.50 -60.15 -33.23
C ARG A 534 23.66 -61.56 -32.65
N ASP A 535 23.35 -62.58 -33.47
CA ASP A 535 23.43 -64.01 -33.13
C ASP A 535 24.87 -64.49 -32.80
N TYR A 536 25.35 -64.22 -31.58
CA TYR A 536 26.65 -64.71 -31.08
C TYR A 536 26.76 -66.25 -31.12
N ASP A 537 25.62 -66.94 -31.08
CA ASP A 537 25.52 -68.39 -31.21
C ASP A 537 25.97 -68.92 -32.58
N LYS A 538 25.72 -68.18 -33.67
CA LYS A 538 26.13 -68.60 -35.03
C LYS A 538 27.63 -68.45 -35.24
N GLU A 539 28.23 -67.38 -34.72
CA GLU A 539 29.68 -67.16 -34.79
C GLU A 539 30.45 -68.12 -33.87
N ASN A 540 29.97 -68.38 -32.65
CA ASN A 540 30.57 -69.36 -31.76
C ASN A 540 30.53 -70.78 -32.32
N ARG A 541 29.41 -71.22 -32.93
CA ARG A 541 29.32 -72.54 -33.57
C ARG A 541 30.33 -72.70 -34.72
N ARG A 542 30.56 -71.63 -35.51
CA ARG A 542 31.58 -71.64 -36.57
C ARG A 542 32.98 -71.77 -35.96
N LEU A 543 33.28 -71.02 -34.90
CA LEU A 543 34.57 -71.07 -34.21
C LEU A 543 34.85 -72.44 -33.57
N THR A 544 33.87 -73.02 -32.88
CA THR A 544 33.98 -74.37 -32.29
C THR A 544 34.19 -75.42 -33.37
N ARG A 545 33.54 -75.30 -34.54
CA ARG A 545 33.72 -76.23 -35.66
C ARG A 545 35.13 -76.14 -36.24
N THR A 546 35.66 -74.94 -36.41
CA THR A 546 37.03 -74.72 -36.91
C THR A 546 38.08 -75.22 -35.91
N LEU A 547 37.90 -74.96 -34.61
CA LEU A 547 38.80 -75.46 -33.57
C LEU A 547 38.78 -77.00 -33.49
N ARG A 548 37.60 -77.62 -33.57
CA ARG A 548 37.46 -79.09 -33.63
C ARG A 548 38.12 -79.68 -34.88
N PHE A 549 38.03 -79.00 -36.02
CA PHE A 549 38.72 -79.44 -37.23
C PHE A 549 40.24 -79.45 -37.04
N PHE A 550 40.82 -78.40 -36.44
CA PHE A 550 42.26 -78.34 -36.18
C PHE A 550 42.73 -79.32 -35.10
N THR A 551 41.94 -79.64 -34.08
CA THR A 551 42.29 -80.69 -33.10
C THR A 551 42.21 -82.09 -33.70
N VAL A 552 41.21 -82.37 -34.53
CA VAL A 552 41.16 -83.62 -35.31
C VAL A 552 42.35 -83.72 -36.26
N LEU A 553 42.68 -82.63 -36.96
CA LEU A 553 43.86 -82.57 -37.84
C LEU A 553 45.16 -82.85 -37.08
N TRP A 554 45.32 -82.28 -35.88
CA TRP A 554 46.48 -82.56 -35.02
C TRP A 554 46.54 -84.03 -34.59
N PHE A 555 45.41 -84.62 -34.20
CA PHE A 555 45.34 -86.02 -33.82
C PHE A 555 45.71 -86.95 -34.99
N ILE A 556 45.25 -86.63 -36.20
CA ILE A 556 45.64 -87.32 -37.43
C ILE A 556 47.15 -87.17 -37.67
N LEU A 557 47.71 -85.97 -37.52
CA LEU A 557 49.15 -85.73 -37.68
C LEU A 557 49.99 -86.51 -36.66
N MET A 558 49.53 -86.63 -35.42
CA MET A 558 50.15 -87.47 -34.40
C MET A 558 50.07 -88.96 -34.74
N LEU A 559 48.93 -89.42 -35.26
CA LEU A 559 48.79 -90.78 -35.76
C LEU A 559 49.74 -91.07 -36.92
N VAL A 560 49.90 -90.11 -37.85
CA VAL A 560 50.84 -90.23 -38.98
C VAL A 560 52.29 -90.26 -38.50
N ILE A 561 52.68 -89.36 -37.57
CA ILE A 561 54.03 -89.34 -37.00
C ILE A 561 54.31 -90.63 -36.20
N GLY A 562 53.35 -91.09 -35.40
CA GLY A 562 53.43 -92.35 -34.65
C GLY A 562 53.44 -93.58 -35.55
N TYR A 563 52.75 -93.54 -36.68
CA TYR A 563 52.83 -94.60 -37.69
C TYR A 563 54.21 -94.61 -38.36
N LEU A 564 54.75 -93.44 -38.71
CA LEU A 564 56.07 -93.31 -39.34
C LEU A 564 57.22 -93.80 -38.44
N THR A 565 57.07 -93.72 -37.12
CA THR A 565 58.03 -94.33 -36.18
C THR A 565 57.87 -95.82 -36.03
N LEU A 566 56.63 -96.29 -35.91
CA LEU A 566 56.35 -97.72 -35.82
C LEU A 566 56.83 -98.45 -37.09
N ALA A 567 56.67 -97.82 -38.25
CA ALA A 567 57.17 -98.27 -39.55
C ALA A 567 58.72 -98.33 -39.65
N HIS A 568 59.45 -97.54 -38.84
CA HIS A 568 60.91 -97.58 -38.78
C HIS A 568 61.42 -98.81 -37.99
N TYR A 569 60.83 -99.09 -36.82
CA TYR A 569 61.26 -100.19 -35.94
C TYR A 569 60.67 -101.56 -36.29
N GLN A 570 59.48 -101.60 -36.92
CA GLN A 570 58.79 -102.83 -37.31
C GLN A 570 58.54 -102.83 -38.84
N PRO A 571 59.51 -103.31 -39.66
CA PRO A 571 59.44 -103.21 -41.12
C PRO A 571 58.28 -104.01 -41.75
N LYS A 572 57.63 -104.92 -41.01
CA LYS A 572 56.48 -105.71 -41.46
C LYS A 572 55.18 -104.92 -41.68
N TRP A 573 55.10 -103.67 -41.19
CA TRP A 573 53.89 -102.84 -41.20
C TRP A 573 53.97 -101.65 -42.19
N ARG A 574 54.97 -101.65 -43.09
CA ARG A 574 55.21 -100.58 -44.08
C ARG A 574 54.29 -100.74 -45.29
N PHE A 575 53.54 -99.69 -45.62
CA PHE A 575 52.62 -99.70 -46.78
C PHE A 575 53.33 -99.42 -48.12
N ALA A 576 54.53 -98.84 -48.11
CA ALA A 576 55.34 -98.62 -49.30
C ALA A 576 56.85 -98.63 -48.97
N GLU A 577 57.66 -99.24 -49.84
CA GLU A 577 59.11 -99.48 -49.60
C GLU A 577 59.96 -98.20 -49.59
N TRP A 578 59.52 -97.13 -50.27
CA TRP A 578 60.25 -95.86 -50.40
C TRP A 578 60.18 -94.94 -49.17
N MET A 579 59.32 -95.23 -48.18
CA MET A 579 59.18 -94.41 -46.98
C MET A 579 60.18 -94.82 -45.90
N THR A 580 61.34 -94.17 -45.83
CA THR A 580 62.29 -94.31 -44.71
C THR A 580 61.70 -93.65 -43.46
N GLY A 581 61.24 -94.45 -42.49
CA GLY A 581 60.65 -93.95 -41.25
C GLY A 581 61.62 -93.09 -40.42
N ILE A 582 61.10 -92.40 -39.41
CA ILE A 582 61.82 -91.39 -38.63
C ILE A 582 62.38 -92.01 -37.34
N ASP A 583 63.65 -91.70 -37.00
CA ASP A 583 64.29 -92.11 -35.75
C ASP A 583 63.61 -91.46 -34.52
N TRP A 584 63.62 -92.12 -33.36
CA TRP A 584 62.85 -91.71 -32.18
C TRP A 584 63.26 -90.30 -31.69
N ARG A 585 64.54 -89.93 -31.83
CA ARG A 585 65.07 -88.61 -31.46
C ARG A 585 64.42 -87.47 -32.26
N TRP A 586 64.26 -87.69 -33.57
CA TRP A 586 63.60 -86.75 -34.48
C TRP A 586 62.08 -86.78 -34.36
N THR A 587 61.53 -87.89 -33.87
CA THR A 587 60.10 -88.03 -33.59
C THR A 587 59.69 -87.17 -32.40
N VAL A 588 60.43 -87.23 -31.30
CA VAL A 588 60.15 -86.37 -30.14
C VAL A 588 60.23 -84.90 -30.54
N GLY A 589 61.22 -84.53 -31.36
CA GLY A 589 61.32 -83.20 -31.95
C GLY A 589 60.13 -82.85 -32.85
N SER A 590 59.69 -83.74 -33.73
CA SER A 590 58.58 -83.51 -34.66
C SER A 590 57.23 -83.43 -33.95
N ILE A 591 57.02 -84.26 -32.92
CA ILE A 591 55.84 -84.20 -32.05
C ILE A 591 55.81 -82.84 -31.33
N PHE A 592 56.93 -82.41 -30.77
CA PHE A 592 57.03 -81.12 -30.09
C PHE A 592 56.76 -79.96 -31.06
N VAL A 593 57.42 -79.91 -32.22
CA VAL A 593 57.25 -78.86 -33.22
C VAL A 593 55.81 -78.82 -33.77
N THR A 594 55.25 -79.98 -34.12
CA THR A 594 53.87 -80.08 -34.62
C THR A 594 52.86 -79.60 -33.58
N THR A 595 53.07 -79.97 -32.31
CA THR A 595 52.22 -79.52 -31.20
C THR A 595 52.34 -78.01 -31.01
N VAL A 596 53.56 -77.45 -31.00
CA VAL A 596 53.79 -76.01 -30.84
C VAL A 596 53.19 -75.20 -32.01
N ILE A 597 53.36 -75.65 -33.25
CA ILE A 597 52.79 -74.98 -34.43
C ILE A 597 51.26 -75.02 -34.40
N THR A 598 50.68 -76.18 -34.12
CA THR A 598 49.21 -76.32 -34.10
C THR A 598 48.59 -75.54 -32.95
N LEU A 599 49.23 -75.55 -31.77
CA LEU A 599 48.87 -74.71 -30.63
C LEU A 599 48.96 -73.22 -30.98
N GLY A 600 50.04 -72.80 -31.66
CA GLY A 600 50.22 -71.43 -32.12
C GLY A 600 49.14 -70.96 -33.10
N ILE A 601 48.75 -71.81 -34.06
CA ILE A 601 47.67 -71.52 -35.01
C ILE A 601 46.31 -71.45 -34.31
N GLN A 602 46.02 -72.40 -33.42
CA GLN A 602 44.79 -72.39 -32.61
C GLN A 602 44.72 -71.14 -31.74
N MET A 603 45.83 -70.74 -31.12
CA MET A 603 45.94 -69.53 -30.32
C MET A 603 45.75 -68.26 -31.15
N PHE A 604 46.29 -68.21 -32.38
CA PHE A 604 46.11 -67.07 -33.28
C PHE A 604 44.66 -66.90 -33.73
N ILE A 605 44.00 -67.99 -34.15
CA ILE A 605 42.59 -67.98 -34.58
C ILE A 605 41.68 -67.59 -33.41
N PHE A 606 41.90 -68.18 -32.24
CA PHE A 606 41.16 -67.86 -31.02
C PHE A 606 41.39 -66.40 -30.59
N GLY A 607 42.63 -65.92 -30.64
CA GLY A 607 42.98 -64.53 -30.29
C GLY A 607 42.43 -63.49 -31.27
N ARG A 608 42.25 -63.84 -32.55
CA ARG A 608 41.61 -62.96 -33.54
C ARG A 608 40.09 -62.90 -33.35
N ALA A 609 39.45 -64.04 -33.10
CA ALA A 609 38.02 -64.11 -32.86
C ALA A 609 37.60 -63.47 -31.53
N ARG A 610 38.38 -63.68 -30.47
CA ARG A 610 38.07 -63.21 -29.11
C ARG A 610 38.30 -61.71 -28.92
N ARG A 611 39.18 -61.10 -29.72
CA ARG A 611 39.36 -59.64 -29.74
C ARG A 611 38.10 -58.89 -30.20
N GLY A 612 37.34 -59.44 -31.17
CA GLY A 612 36.06 -58.86 -31.58
C GLY A 612 34.99 -58.97 -30.49
N ILE A 613 34.86 -60.15 -29.87
CA ILE A 613 33.84 -60.42 -28.85
C ILE A 613 34.07 -59.60 -27.56
N LEU A 614 35.32 -59.45 -27.11
CA LEU A 614 35.63 -58.66 -25.92
C LEU A 614 35.34 -57.17 -26.12
N GLY A 615 35.64 -56.63 -27.31
CA GLY A 615 35.31 -55.25 -27.68
C GLY A 615 33.79 -55.02 -27.68
N ASP A 616 33.04 -55.93 -28.29
CA ASP A 616 31.58 -55.87 -28.32
C ASP A 616 30.96 -55.96 -26.91
N VAL A 617 31.47 -56.84 -26.04
CA VAL A 617 30.96 -56.96 -24.65
C VAL A 617 31.29 -55.72 -23.82
N THR A 618 32.46 -55.11 -24.00
CA THR A 618 32.78 -53.84 -23.34
C THR A 618 31.90 -52.71 -23.83
N GLN A 619 31.62 -52.67 -25.13
CA GLN A 619 30.72 -51.69 -25.74
C GLN A 619 29.27 -51.89 -25.25
N MET A 620 28.79 -53.12 -25.15
CA MET A 620 27.47 -53.42 -24.57
C MET A 620 27.35 -52.96 -23.11
N ARG A 621 28.37 -53.20 -22.28
CA ARG A 621 28.38 -52.74 -20.89
C ARG A 621 28.39 -51.22 -20.80
N LEU A 622 29.17 -50.55 -21.66
CA LEU A 622 29.19 -49.10 -21.76
C LEU A 622 27.82 -48.56 -22.17
N LEU A 623 27.21 -49.13 -23.22
CA LEU A 623 25.87 -48.74 -23.69
C LEU A 623 24.79 -48.97 -22.63
N THR A 624 24.88 -50.06 -21.86
CA THR A 624 23.93 -50.33 -20.77
C THR A 624 24.04 -49.29 -19.66
N LYS A 625 25.26 -48.94 -19.25
CA LYS A 625 25.48 -47.87 -18.27
C LYS A 625 25.06 -46.50 -18.80
N ASN A 626 25.39 -46.19 -20.05
CA ASN A 626 25.00 -44.92 -20.65
C ASN A 626 23.48 -44.85 -20.86
N GLU A 627 22.79 -45.97 -21.08
CA GLU A 627 21.33 -46.03 -21.08
C GLU A 627 20.75 -45.74 -19.68
N GLU A 628 21.33 -46.29 -18.61
CA GLU A 628 20.95 -45.95 -17.23
C GLU A 628 21.17 -44.45 -16.92
N ILE A 629 22.33 -43.90 -17.29
CA ILE A 629 22.67 -42.47 -17.09
C ILE A 629 21.74 -41.56 -17.90
N THR A 630 21.51 -41.86 -19.17
CA THR A 630 20.64 -41.03 -20.03
C THR A 630 19.18 -41.10 -19.61
N ARG A 631 18.72 -42.26 -19.13
CA ARG A 631 17.40 -42.39 -18.52
C ARG A 631 17.27 -41.51 -17.28
N TRP A 632 18.22 -41.61 -16.35
CA TRP A 632 18.25 -40.78 -15.14
C TRP A 632 18.27 -39.28 -15.46
N ASN A 633 19.12 -38.85 -16.41
CA ASN A 633 19.17 -37.46 -16.88
C ASN A 633 17.84 -37.01 -17.51
N SER A 634 17.17 -37.88 -18.27
CA SER A 634 15.89 -37.54 -18.91
C SER A 634 14.75 -37.38 -17.90
N ASP A 635 14.66 -38.27 -16.89
CA ASP A 635 13.67 -38.19 -15.83
C ASP A 635 13.89 -36.92 -14.97
N ASN A 636 15.16 -36.59 -14.68
CA ASN A 636 15.50 -35.36 -13.95
C ASN A 636 15.21 -34.09 -14.75
N ALA A 637 15.47 -34.08 -16.07
CA ALA A 637 15.13 -32.93 -16.89
C ALA A 637 13.62 -32.64 -16.91
N LEU A 638 12.77 -33.69 -16.85
CA LEU A 638 11.32 -33.53 -16.69
C LEU A 638 10.94 -32.99 -15.31
N LEU A 639 11.60 -33.44 -14.25
CA LEU A 639 11.41 -32.91 -12.89
C LEU A 639 11.86 -31.45 -12.77
N ASP A 640 12.92 -31.05 -13.47
CA ASP A 640 13.39 -29.67 -13.54
C ASP A 640 12.37 -28.78 -14.25
N ILE A 641 11.73 -29.27 -15.32
CA ILE A 641 10.61 -28.55 -15.99
C ILE A 641 9.41 -28.38 -15.04
N ASP A 642 9.00 -29.43 -14.30
CA ASP A 642 7.93 -29.30 -13.29
C ASP A 642 8.31 -28.27 -12.21
N ARG A 643 9.55 -28.35 -11.71
CA ARG A 643 10.06 -27.47 -10.66
C ARG A 643 10.08 -26.01 -11.13
N LEU A 644 10.62 -25.74 -12.32
CA LEU A 644 10.70 -24.40 -12.89
C LEU A 644 9.30 -23.85 -13.24
N THR A 645 8.39 -24.69 -13.72
CA THR A 645 7.00 -24.29 -13.99
C THR A 645 6.29 -23.89 -12.69
N ARG A 646 6.39 -24.70 -11.64
CA ARG A 646 5.84 -24.37 -10.32
C ARG A 646 6.49 -23.14 -9.71
N ALA A 647 7.81 -23.01 -9.86
CA ALA A 647 8.54 -21.84 -9.40
C ALA A 647 8.04 -20.57 -10.10
N TYR A 648 7.79 -20.63 -11.42
CA TYR A 648 7.23 -19.50 -12.14
C TYR A 648 5.82 -19.11 -11.64
N LEU A 649 4.95 -20.08 -11.37
CA LEU A 649 3.61 -19.82 -10.82
C LEU A 649 3.67 -19.24 -9.39
N GLN A 650 4.65 -19.66 -8.59
CA GLN A 650 4.92 -19.07 -7.26
C GLN A 650 5.44 -17.64 -7.41
N PHE A 651 6.35 -17.39 -8.36
CA PHE A 651 6.85 -16.05 -8.70
C PHE A 651 5.73 -15.07 -9.04
N LEU A 652 4.74 -15.48 -9.86
CA LEU A 652 3.60 -14.63 -10.20
C LEU A 652 2.78 -14.26 -8.96
N SER A 653 2.57 -15.22 -8.05
CA SER A 653 1.81 -15.00 -6.82
C SER A 653 2.55 -14.05 -5.87
N TRP A 654 3.85 -14.25 -5.67
CA TRP A 654 4.71 -13.38 -4.87
C TRP A 654 4.81 -11.97 -5.45
N SER A 655 4.95 -11.85 -6.77
CA SER A 655 5.02 -10.54 -7.43
C SER A 655 3.71 -9.77 -7.33
N THR A 656 2.56 -10.47 -7.31
CA THR A 656 1.25 -9.84 -7.02
C THR A 656 1.24 -9.20 -5.63
N ILE A 657 1.70 -9.96 -4.63
CA ILE A 657 1.70 -9.53 -3.23
C ILE A 657 2.67 -8.36 -3.02
N LEU A 658 3.91 -8.51 -3.52
CA LEU A 658 4.97 -7.51 -3.34
C LEU A 658 4.67 -6.22 -4.10
N GLY A 659 4.16 -6.31 -5.34
CA GLY A 659 3.76 -5.14 -6.11
C GLY A 659 2.74 -4.29 -5.36
N ARG A 660 1.72 -4.94 -4.77
CA ARG A 660 0.70 -4.24 -3.97
C ARG A 660 1.27 -3.63 -2.69
N ALA A 661 2.12 -4.36 -1.96
CA ALA A 661 2.71 -3.89 -0.71
C ALA A 661 3.63 -2.68 -0.91
N ILE A 662 4.33 -2.64 -2.06
CA ILE A 662 5.23 -1.54 -2.42
C ILE A 662 4.45 -0.34 -2.95
N ALA A 663 3.47 -0.54 -3.83
CA ALA A 663 2.72 0.53 -4.46
C ALA A 663 1.74 1.23 -3.49
N GLN A 664 1.16 0.47 -2.56
CA GLN A 664 0.18 0.97 -1.60
C GLN A 664 0.51 0.45 -0.19
N PRO A 665 1.56 0.94 0.48
CA PRO A 665 1.97 0.37 1.75
C PRO A 665 0.91 0.52 2.84
N LEU A 666 0.17 1.63 2.84
CA LEU A 666 -0.87 1.93 3.82
C LEU A 666 -2.30 1.67 3.29
N GLY A 667 -2.44 1.28 2.03
CA GLY A 667 -3.73 1.18 1.35
C GLY A 667 -4.01 2.36 0.41
N ARG A 668 -5.26 2.50 -0.04
CA ARG A 668 -5.68 3.66 -0.84
C ARG A 668 -6.15 4.75 0.09
N ASN A 669 -5.57 5.94 -0.03
CA ASN A 669 -6.00 7.10 0.75
C ASN A 669 -7.45 7.46 0.36
N THR A 670 -8.38 7.21 1.26
CA THR A 670 -9.80 7.57 1.08
C THR A 670 -10.17 8.87 1.79
N SER A 671 -9.23 9.47 2.51
CA SER A 671 -9.45 10.73 3.24
C SER A 671 -9.59 11.92 2.29
N THR A 672 -10.79 12.09 1.75
CA THR A 672 -11.19 13.38 1.15
C THR A 672 -11.55 14.29 2.32
N GLN A 673 -10.58 15.03 2.86
CA GLN A 673 -10.91 16.06 3.85
C GLN A 673 -11.67 17.17 3.15
N GLU A 674 -12.90 17.42 3.58
CA GLU A 674 -13.71 18.54 3.11
C GLU A 674 -12.98 19.85 3.40
N THR A 675 -12.75 20.64 2.35
CA THR A 675 -12.15 21.97 2.48
C THR A 675 -13.15 22.90 3.16
N VAL A 676 -12.78 23.42 4.33
CA VAL A 676 -13.58 24.44 5.02
C VAL A 676 -13.58 25.69 4.15
N THR A 677 -14.77 26.19 3.83
CA THR A 677 -14.92 27.39 3.01
C THR A 677 -14.84 28.61 3.91
N ILE A 678 -13.89 29.52 3.65
CA ILE A 678 -13.77 30.78 4.40
C ILE A 678 -14.73 31.83 3.79
N PRO A 679 -15.59 32.49 4.60
CA PRO A 679 -16.42 33.58 4.12
C PRO A 679 -15.58 34.75 3.58
N GLN A 680 -15.93 35.26 2.40
CA GLN A 680 -15.24 36.42 1.79
C GLN A 680 -15.67 37.76 2.41
N ASP A 681 -16.90 37.83 2.92
CA ASP A 681 -17.48 38.99 3.59
C ASP A 681 -18.59 38.50 4.56
N GLY A 682 -19.04 39.36 5.47
CA GLY A 682 -20.14 39.07 6.40
C GLY A 682 -19.73 38.79 7.84
N LEU A 683 -18.43 38.63 8.13
CA LEU A 683 -17.92 38.52 9.49
C LEU A 683 -17.75 39.89 10.15
N PRO A 684 -18.02 40.04 11.46
CA PRO A 684 -17.67 41.25 12.21
C PRO A 684 -16.16 41.33 12.46
N ARG A 685 -15.65 42.51 12.79
CA ARG A 685 -14.20 42.73 13.06
C ARG A 685 -13.67 41.91 14.23
N SER A 686 -14.55 41.63 15.19
CA SER A 686 -14.25 40.75 16.32
C SER A 686 -13.96 39.30 15.91
N THR A 687 -14.30 38.88 14.68
CA THR A 687 -14.13 37.50 14.19
C THR A 687 -13.33 37.49 12.88
N GLN A 688 -12.17 36.84 12.88
CA GLN A 688 -11.40 36.64 11.64
C GLN A 688 -11.08 35.16 11.47
N LEU A 689 -11.26 34.70 10.24
CA LEU A 689 -10.95 33.34 9.82
C LEU A 689 -9.84 33.44 8.78
N GLY A 690 -8.77 32.68 8.99
CA GLY A 690 -7.61 32.64 8.14
C GLY A 690 -7.40 31.26 7.57
N ARG A 691 -6.86 31.19 6.36
CA ARG A 691 -6.35 29.96 5.75
C ARG A 691 -4.84 29.97 5.88
N ALA A 692 -4.27 28.89 6.41
CA ALA A 692 -2.84 28.69 6.34
C ALA A 692 -2.43 28.45 4.88
N THR A 693 -1.40 29.15 4.42
CA THR A 693 -0.74 28.92 3.14
C THR A 693 0.75 28.71 3.39
N LEU A 694 1.35 27.75 2.67
CA LEU A 694 2.78 27.50 2.70
C LEU A 694 3.38 27.94 1.36
N SER A 695 4.63 28.40 1.41
CA SER A 695 5.42 28.55 0.20
C SER A 695 5.84 27.18 -0.35
N ASP A 696 6.01 27.06 -1.67
CA ASP A 696 6.40 25.80 -2.32
C ASP A 696 7.71 25.24 -1.72
N ASP A 697 8.69 26.09 -1.42
CA ASP A 697 9.97 25.67 -0.85
C ASP A 697 9.83 25.07 0.56
N GLU A 698 8.96 25.66 1.39
CA GLU A 698 8.67 25.16 2.73
C GLU A 698 7.88 23.85 2.68
N LEU A 699 6.93 23.74 1.75
CA LEU A 699 6.12 22.56 1.52
C LEU A 699 7.02 21.34 1.20
N HIS A 700 7.97 21.48 0.26
CA HIS A 700 8.90 20.40 -0.09
C HIS A 700 9.78 19.96 1.10
N GLN A 701 10.24 20.91 1.92
CA GLN A 701 11.05 20.58 3.10
C GLN A 701 10.23 19.84 4.17
N ILE A 702 9.00 20.30 4.43
CA ILE A 702 8.09 19.66 5.37
C ILE A 702 7.74 18.24 4.91
N ILE A 703 7.43 18.07 3.63
CA ILE A 703 7.16 16.76 3.04
C ILE A 703 8.38 15.85 3.20
N SER A 704 9.57 16.34 2.89
CA SER A 704 10.80 15.58 3.10
C SER A 704 10.94 15.13 4.55
N ASP A 705 10.86 16.06 5.52
CA ASP A 705 11.02 15.76 6.94
C ASP A 705 9.96 14.77 7.48
N LEU A 706 8.70 14.95 7.08
CA LEU A 706 7.59 14.05 7.44
C LEU A 706 7.74 12.68 6.80
N ARG A 707 8.13 12.61 5.52
CA ARG A 707 8.31 11.37 4.79
C ARG A 707 9.42 10.51 5.41
N HIS A 708 10.50 11.12 5.93
CA HIS A 708 11.54 10.38 6.68
C HIS A 708 11.02 9.73 7.97
N ARG A 709 10.02 10.31 8.62
CA ARG A 709 9.44 9.77 9.88
C ARG A 709 8.31 8.78 9.61
N ALA A 710 7.48 9.06 8.61
CA ALA A 710 6.41 8.17 8.18
C ALA A 710 6.95 6.84 7.62
N PHE A 711 8.10 6.88 6.94
CA PHE A 711 8.78 5.73 6.36
C PHE A 711 10.15 5.50 7.02
N PRO A 712 10.17 4.83 8.20
CA PRO A 712 11.40 4.50 8.90
C PRO A 712 12.19 3.42 8.16
N ARG A 713 13.32 3.03 8.75
CA ARG A 713 14.05 1.84 8.33
C ARG A 713 13.10 0.62 8.28
N ASP A 714 13.21 -0.17 7.21
CA ASP A 714 12.44 -1.40 6.98
C ASP A 714 10.93 -1.19 6.76
N TRP A 715 10.52 0.01 6.33
CA TRP A 715 9.10 0.32 6.09
C TRP A 715 8.44 -0.61 5.06
N ALA A 716 9.20 -1.15 4.10
CA ALA A 716 8.66 -2.03 3.06
C ALA A 716 8.38 -3.45 3.58
N ASP A 717 9.15 -3.95 4.55
CA ASP A 717 8.85 -5.22 5.22
C ASP A 717 7.64 -5.04 6.16
N GLN A 718 7.55 -3.90 6.87
CA GLN A 718 6.37 -3.54 7.66
C GLN A 718 5.08 -3.46 6.82
N SER A 719 5.14 -2.84 5.64
CA SER A 719 3.97 -2.72 4.77
C SER A 719 3.49 -4.08 4.24
N LEU A 720 4.43 -4.99 3.95
CA LEU A 720 4.13 -6.36 3.59
C LEU A 720 3.45 -7.10 4.75
N ASP A 721 3.99 -6.99 5.96
CA ASP A 721 3.41 -7.64 7.15
C ASP A 721 1.99 -7.13 7.46
N THR A 722 1.76 -5.82 7.36
CA THR A 722 0.41 -5.23 7.50
C THR A 722 -0.55 -5.74 6.42
N LEU A 723 -0.12 -5.76 5.15
CA LEU A 723 -0.94 -6.30 4.05
C LEU A 723 -1.28 -7.78 4.28
N MET A 724 -0.33 -8.57 4.80
CA MET A 724 -0.54 -9.99 5.08
C MET A 724 -1.48 -10.21 6.27
N ALA A 725 -1.40 -9.37 7.31
CA ALA A 725 -2.35 -9.39 8.43
C ALA A 725 -3.78 -9.09 7.95
N ASP A 726 -3.96 -8.03 7.15
CA ASP A 726 -5.26 -7.66 6.58
C ASP A 726 -5.82 -8.79 5.69
N ALA A 727 -4.97 -9.37 4.83
CA ALA A 727 -5.35 -10.49 3.97
C ALA A 727 -5.73 -11.75 4.78
N ALA A 728 -4.98 -12.06 5.85
CA ALA A 728 -5.24 -13.20 6.72
C ALA A 728 -6.59 -13.05 7.43
N ASP A 729 -6.92 -11.86 7.93
CA ASP A 729 -8.19 -11.57 8.59
C ASP A 729 -9.39 -11.73 7.65
N VAL A 730 -9.28 -11.22 6.42
CA VAL A 730 -10.34 -11.36 5.41
C VAL A 730 -10.52 -12.83 5.01
N LEU A 731 -9.43 -13.56 4.77
CA LEU A 731 -9.49 -14.99 4.43
C LEU A 731 -9.98 -15.86 5.58
N HIS A 732 -9.66 -15.50 6.82
CA HIS A 732 -10.15 -16.18 8.01
C HIS A 732 -11.67 -16.03 8.14
N LYS A 733 -12.20 -14.81 7.95
CA LYS A 733 -13.64 -14.52 7.97
C LYS A 733 -14.40 -15.22 6.83
N ARG A 734 -13.80 -15.33 5.65
CA ARG A 734 -14.47 -15.89 4.45
C ARG A 734 -14.45 -17.41 4.39
N ASP A 735 -13.26 -18.01 4.50
CA ASP A 735 -13.05 -19.44 4.20
C ASP A 735 -12.47 -20.22 5.40
N GLY A 736 -12.28 -19.57 6.56
CA GLY A 736 -11.67 -20.19 7.75
C GLY A 736 -10.17 -20.49 7.61
N THR A 737 -9.52 -20.04 6.52
CA THR A 737 -8.09 -20.27 6.28
C THR A 737 -7.28 -19.48 7.32
N ARG A 738 -6.32 -20.13 7.98
CA ARG A 738 -5.42 -19.49 8.95
C ARG A 738 -4.03 -19.37 8.34
N ILE A 739 -3.48 -18.15 8.36
CA ILE A 739 -2.11 -17.85 7.96
C ILE A 739 -1.45 -17.27 9.20
N THR A 740 -0.46 -17.96 9.77
CA THR A 740 0.16 -17.54 11.03
C THR A 740 1.32 -16.58 10.78
N SER A 741 2.03 -16.77 9.66
CA SER A 741 3.17 -15.93 9.29
C SER A 741 3.49 -16.00 7.79
N VAL A 742 4.21 -14.98 7.29
CA VAL A 742 4.66 -14.90 5.89
C VAL A 742 5.58 -16.07 5.52
N SER A 743 6.34 -16.62 6.48
CA SER A 743 7.27 -17.73 6.23
C SER A 743 6.57 -19.04 5.86
N GLU A 744 5.35 -19.28 6.34
CA GLU A 744 4.52 -20.44 5.95
C GLU A 744 4.16 -20.40 4.46
N LEU A 745 4.04 -19.19 3.89
CA LEU A 745 3.67 -18.99 2.49
C LEU A 745 4.83 -19.31 1.53
N HIS A 746 6.09 -19.14 1.96
CA HIS A 746 7.26 -19.33 1.09
C HIS A 746 7.34 -20.73 0.46
N GLY A 747 6.86 -21.78 1.16
CA GLY A 747 6.86 -23.15 0.63
C GLY A 747 5.60 -23.57 -0.13
N SER A 748 4.56 -22.72 -0.14
CA SER A 748 3.25 -23.09 -0.67
C SER A 748 3.16 -22.96 -2.20
N GLN A 749 2.26 -23.71 -2.83
CA GLN A 749 2.12 -23.74 -4.30
C GLN A 749 1.62 -22.39 -4.84
N GLY A 750 1.94 -22.05 -6.09
CA GLY A 750 1.62 -20.75 -6.70
C GLY A 750 0.23 -20.66 -7.35
N LEU A 751 0.11 -19.79 -8.34
CA LEU A 751 -1.13 -19.46 -9.05
C LEU A 751 -1.91 -20.71 -9.51
N ASN A 752 -3.23 -20.70 -9.35
CA ASN A 752 -4.18 -21.78 -9.70
C ASN A 752 -4.08 -23.07 -8.88
N SER A 753 -3.35 -23.08 -7.76
CA SER A 753 -3.21 -24.24 -6.88
C SER A 753 -4.22 -24.32 -5.73
N HIS A 754 -4.99 -23.25 -5.48
CA HIS A 754 -5.84 -23.06 -4.30
C HIS A 754 -5.10 -23.13 -2.96
N SER A 755 -3.77 -23.01 -2.97
CA SER A 755 -2.95 -22.89 -1.77
C SER A 755 -3.24 -21.58 -1.01
N PRO A 756 -2.76 -21.43 0.24
CA PRO A 756 -2.81 -20.15 0.95
C PRO A 756 -2.20 -18.99 0.16
N LEU A 757 -1.06 -19.17 -0.50
CA LEU A 757 -0.40 -18.14 -1.32
C LEU A 757 -1.24 -17.72 -2.53
N ASP A 758 -1.84 -18.68 -3.23
CA ASP A 758 -2.73 -18.43 -4.37
C ASP A 758 -4.01 -17.69 -3.94
N LYS A 759 -4.57 -18.06 -2.79
CA LYS A 759 -5.75 -17.37 -2.24
C LYS A 759 -5.46 -15.91 -1.88
N VAL A 760 -4.31 -15.64 -1.26
CA VAL A 760 -3.88 -14.27 -0.92
C VAL A 760 -3.61 -13.46 -2.19
N SER A 761 -2.86 -14.02 -3.14
CA SER A 761 -2.58 -13.36 -4.44
C SER A 761 -3.88 -13.01 -5.17
N ARG A 762 -4.85 -13.93 -5.25
CA ARG A 762 -6.16 -13.67 -5.88
C ARG A 762 -6.98 -12.62 -5.14
N LEU A 763 -6.96 -12.63 -3.81
CA LEU A 763 -7.63 -11.60 -3.00
C LEU A 763 -7.11 -10.20 -3.35
N ILE A 764 -5.78 -10.05 -3.38
CA ILE A 764 -5.11 -8.79 -3.73
C ILE A 764 -5.38 -8.39 -5.19
N ALA A 765 -5.27 -9.33 -6.13
CA ALA A 765 -5.51 -9.05 -7.55
C ALA A 765 -6.97 -8.64 -7.85
N SER A 766 -7.92 -9.06 -7.01
CA SER A 766 -9.34 -8.72 -7.14
C SER A 766 -9.73 -7.33 -6.60
N GLY A 767 -8.82 -6.63 -5.93
CA GLY A 767 -9.10 -5.31 -5.31
C GLY A 767 -9.95 -5.36 -4.04
N GLN A 768 -10.20 -6.55 -3.47
CA GLN A 768 -11.00 -6.69 -2.24
C GLN A 768 -10.34 -6.08 -1.00
N LEU A 769 -9.04 -5.79 -1.07
CA LEU A 769 -8.26 -5.13 0.00
C LEU A 769 -8.08 -3.63 -0.25
N ASP A 770 -8.76 -3.04 -1.25
CA ASP A 770 -8.59 -1.63 -1.60
C ASP A 770 -9.21 -0.67 -0.58
N HIS A 771 -10.11 -1.15 0.28
CA HIS A 771 -10.74 -0.38 1.36
C HIS A 771 -9.87 -0.22 2.62
N ARG A 772 -8.68 -0.84 2.66
CA ARG A 772 -7.75 -0.63 3.77
C ARG A 772 -7.19 0.79 3.70
N ASP A 773 -7.21 1.48 4.83
CA ASP A 773 -6.60 2.80 4.96
C ASP A 773 -5.95 2.91 6.35
N HIS A 774 -4.63 2.76 6.38
CA HIS A 774 -3.80 2.92 7.58
C HIS A 774 -3.11 4.30 7.62
N THR A 775 -3.53 5.21 6.75
CA THR A 775 -2.93 6.55 6.59
C THR A 775 -3.09 7.37 7.86
N ASP A 776 -4.28 7.36 8.48
CA ASP A 776 -4.58 8.14 9.67
C ASP A 776 -3.75 7.72 10.88
N GLU A 777 -3.63 6.41 11.11
CA GLU A 777 -2.80 5.88 12.20
C GLU A 777 -1.34 6.30 11.98
N ARG A 778 -0.83 6.16 10.75
CA ARG A 778 0.56 6.49 10.45
C ARG A 778 0.84 7.99 10.52
N TRP A 779 -0.11 8.81 10.08
CA TRP A 779 -0.07 10.26 10.18
C TRP A 779 0.00 10.71 11.64
N SER A 780 -0.88 10.16 12.49
CA SER A 780 -0.90 10.48 13.91
C SER A 780 0.42 10.13 14.60
N GLN A 781 1.00 8.96 14.29
CA GLN A 781 2.31 8.55 14.81
C GLN A 781 3.42 9.50 14.34
N ALA A 782 3.42 9.90 13.07
CA ALA A 782 4.44 10.79 12.51
C ALA A 782 4.41 12.21 13.11
N ILE A 783 3.21 12.75 13.37
CA ILE A 783 3.03 14.08 13.97
C ILE A 783 3.30 14.08 15.48
N SER A 784 2.83 13.04 16.19
CA SER A 784 3.01 12.90 17.65
C SER A 784 4.48 12.68 18.08
N GLY A 785 5.37 12.39 17.13
CA GLY A 785 6.80 12.28 17.38
C GLY A 785 7.39 13.58 17.95
N GLN A 786 8.27 13.47 18.96
CA GLN A 786 8.82 14.60 19.70
C GLN A 786 9.26 15.75 18.78
N GLY A 787 8.56 16.88 18.88
CA GLY A 787 8.97 18.15 18.28
C GLY A 787 8.48 18.44 16.85
N MET A 788 7.72 17.59 16.15
CA MET A 788 7.25 17.92 14.79
C MET A 788 6.17 18.99 14.78
N ALA A 789 5.12 18.82 15.59
CA ALA A 789 4.05 19.80 15.69
C ALA A 789 4.62 21.18 16.06
N ALA A 790 5.58 21.23 16.99
CA ALA A 790 6.31 22.45 17.36
C ALA A 790 7.22 22.98 16.22
N HIS A 791 7.88 22.10 15.45
CA HIS A 791 8.68 22.49 14.28
C HIS A 791 7.83 23.02 13.11
N LEU A 792 6.62 22.49 12.92
CA LEU A 792 5.65 22.97 11.95
C LEU A 792 4.99 24.28 12.41
N ASP A 793 4.79 24.45 13.72
CA ASP A 793 4.25 25.68 14.33
C ASP A 793 5.26 26.85 14.31
N THR A 794 6.57 26.56 14.22
CA THR A 794 7.64 27.58 14.18
C THR A 794 8.05 28.02 12.77
N ARG A 795 7.66 27.31 11.72
CA ARG A 795 7.92 27.73 10.32
C ARG A 795 6.88 28.74 9.86
N ASN A 796 7.29 29.66 8.99
CA ASN A 796 6.58 30.89 8.63
C ASN A 796 5.34 30.66 7.75
N ALA A 797 4.37 29.88 8.24
CA ALA A 797 3.07 29.80 7.61
C ALA A 797 2.47 31.21 7.53
N THR A 798 2.19 31.66 6.31
CA THR A 798 1.40 32.85 6.09
C THR A 798 -0.08 32.50 6.23
N VAL A 799 -0.86 33.47 6.67
CA VAL A 799 -2.30 33.34 6.81
C VAL A 799 -2.94 34.28 5.80
N GLU A 800 -3.68 33.71 4.88
CA GLU A 800 -4.58 34.45 4.01
C GLU A 800 -5.91 34.65 4.73
N MET A 801 -6.33 35.90 4.89
CA MET A 801 -7.64 36.23 5.46
C MET A 801 -8.34 37.27 4.59
N TYR A 802 -9.67 37.27 4.66
CA TYR A 802 -10.48 38.33 4.05
C TYR A 802 -10.76 39.41 5.08
N GLU A 803 -10.38 40.65 4.76
CA GLU A 803 -10.79 41.84 5.50
C GLU A 803 -11.63 42.72 4.58
N SER A 804 -12.91 42.91 4.93
CA SER A 804 -13.86 43.72 4.14
C SER A 804 -13.92 43.38 2.65
N GLY A 805 -13.89 42.08 2.30
CA GLY A 805 -13.91 41.62 0.91
C GLY A 805 -12.58 41.69 0.17
N THR A 806 -11.50 42.12 0.83
CA THR A 806 -10.14 42.11 0.25
C THR A 806 -9.28 41.02 0.89
N LEU A 807 -8.57 40.27 0.06
CA LEU A 807 -7.63 39.23 0.52
C LEU A 807 -6.35 39.91 1.00
N ILE A 808 -5.97 39.66 2.25
CA ILE A 808 -4.71 40.12 2.84
C ILE A 808 -3.92 38.92 3.35
N THR A 809 -2.59 39.03 3.31
CA THR A 809 -1.67 38.00 3.79
C THR A 809 -0.92 38.53 4.99
N VAL A 810 -1.02 37.83 6.12
CA VAL A 810 -0.43 38.21 7.41
C VAL A 810 0.40 37.04 7.94
N SER A 811 1.40 37.28 8.77
CA SER A 811 2.13 36.17 9.40
C SER A 811 1.25 35.45 10.44
N ARG A 812 1.37 34.13 10.56
CA ARG A 812 0.62 33.34 11.58
C ARG A 812 0.83 33.87 13.00
N THR A 813 2.06 34.25 13.32
CA THR A 813 2.40 34.85 14.61
C THR A 813 1.66 36.16 14.81
N GLU A 814 1.65 37.07 13.84
CA GLU A 814 0.90 38.32 13.93
C GLU A 814 -0.62 38.11 14.06
N PHE A 815 -1.19 37.16 13.32
CA PHE A 815 -2.63 36.88 13.33
C PHE A 815 -3.14 36.42 14.70
N LEU A 816 -2.46 35.47 15.36
CA LEU A 816 -2.88 34.95 16.67
C LEU A 816 -2.31 35.76 17.85
N SER A 817 -1.02 36.13 17.80
CA SER A 817 -0.36 36.77 18.94
C SER A 817 -0.92 38.16 19.23
N ARG A 818 -1.45 38.88 18.24
CA ARG A 818 -2.09 40.18 18.47
C ARG A 818 -3.30 40.06 19.38
N LEU A 819 -4.11 39.00 19.22
CA LEU A 819 -5.27 38.75 20.10
C LEU A 819 -4.82 38.24 21.48
N VAL A 820 -3.85 37.32 21.54
CA VAL A 820 -3.35 36.74 22.79
C VAL A 820 -2.62 37.80 23.65
N GLN A 821 -1.73 38.60 23.05
CA GLN A 821 -1.02 39.68 23.73
C GLN A 821 -1.98 40.79 24.18
N SER A 822 -2.97 41.12 23.36
CA SER A 822 -4.03 42.05 23.75
C SER A 822 -4.75 41.49 24.97
N ALA A 823 -5.25 40.25 24.95
CA ALA A 823 -5.95 39.65 26.09
C ALA A 823 -5.09 39.56 27.37
N ALA A 824 -3.77 39.37 27.23
CA ALA A 824 -2.83 39.30 28.36
C ALA A 824 -2.37 40.67 28.89
N SER A 825 -2.66 41.77 28.19
CA SER A 825 -2.21 43.09 28.61
C SER A 825 -2.95 43.59 29.85
N GLU A 826 -2.22 43.85 30.95
CA GLU A 826 -2.74 44.41 32.21
C GLU A 826 -3.20 45.88 32.11
N GLY A 827 -3.23 46.46 30.90
CA GLY A 827 -3.80 47.78 30.68
C GLY A 827 -5.30 47.81 31.00
N ALA A 828 -5.84 48.99 31.33
CA ALA A 828 -7.25 49.17 31.69
C ALA A 828 -8.19 48.96 30.48
N GLN A 829 -8.32 47.72 30.02
CA GLN A 829 -9.31 47.29 29.05
C GLN A 829 -10.69 47.46 29.65
N ARG A 830 -11.54 48.19 28.93
CA ARG A 830 -12.90 48.53 29.36
C ARG A 830 -13.83 48.47 28.16
N PHE A 831 -15.09 48.16 28.44
CA PHE A 831 -16.17 48.35 27.49
C PHE A 831 -16.37 49.86 27.24
N SER A 832 -16.91 50.23 26.07
CA SER A 832 -17.29 51.60 25.77
C SER A 832 -18.23 52.15 26.84
N SER A 833 -17.93 53.35 27.35
CA SER A 833 -18.80 54.07 28.29
C SER A 833 -20.15 54.45 27.68
N LYS A 834 -20.31 54.35 26.35
CA LYS A 834 -21.58 54.58 25.66
C LYS A 834 -22.50 53.36 25.69
N SER A 835 -21.96 52.17 25.98
CA SER A 835 -22.72 50.91 26.02
C SER A 835 -23.69 50.85 27.19
N LEU A 836 -23.50 51.71 28.19
CA LEU A 836 -24.29 51.79 29.41
C LEU A 836 -24.64 53.25 29.72
N ASN A 837 -25.63 53.45 30.59
CA ASN A 837 -25.93 54.77 31.13
C ASN A 837 -24.89 55.20 32.19
N ASN A 838 -24.92 56.48 32.56
CA ASN A 838 -23.95 57.05 33.50
C ASN A 838 -23.96 56.38 34.88
N GLU A 839 -25.11 55.88 35.34
CA GLU A 839 -25.23 55.19 36.63
C GLU A 839 -24.45 53.88 36.64
N ALA A 840 -24.64 53.05 35.60
CA ALA A 840 -23.94 51.79 35.46
C ALA A 840 -22.44 51.97 35.15
N VAL A 841 -22.06 53.00 34.40
CA VAL A 841 -20.64 53.37 34.21
C VAL A 841 -19.98 53.73 35.55
N ASN A 842 -20.65 54.54 36.37
CA ASN A 842 -20.15 54.91 37.71
C ASN A 842 -20.07 53.70 38.66
N ALA A 843 -20.92 52.69 38.47
CA ALA A 843 -20.86 51.41 39.16
C ALA A 843 -19.73 50.48 38.67
N ARG A 844 -18.85 50.95 37.78
CA ARG A 844 -17.72 50.19 37.20
C ARG A 844 -18.13 48.99 36.35
N ALA A 845 -19.37 48.96 35.86
CA ALA A 845 -19.87 47.86 35.02
C ALA A 845 -19.13 47.72 33.68
N THR A 846 -18.45 48.78 33.22
CA THR A 846 -17.60 48.76 32.02
C THR A 846 -16.20 48.21 32.28
N GLU A 847 -15.80 47.95 33.53
CA GLU A 847 -14.54 47.30 33.85
C GLU A 847 -14.67 45.79 33.67
N ILE A 848 -13.62 45.15 33.14
CA ILE A 848 -13.59 43.71 32.90
C ILE A 848 -13.44 42.97 34.23
N ASP A 849 -14.24 41.91 34.41
CA ASP A 849 -14.16 40.97 35.51
C ASP A 849 -13.21 39.81 35.12
N PRO A 850 -11.97 39.77 35.66
CA PRO A 850 -10.97 38.78 35.27
C PRO A 850 -11.28 37.36 35.80
N LEU A 851 -12.26 37.21 36.69
CA LEU A 851 -12.60 35.91 37.28
C LEU A 851 -13.50 35.04 36.40
N ILE A 852 -14.15 35.64 35.40
CA ILE A 852 -15.15 34.97 34.56
C ILE A 852 -14.74 34.98 33.09
N GLY A 853 -14.09 36.06 32.62
CA GLY A 853 -13.51 36.11 31.28
C GLY A 853 -12.29 35.20 31.14
N GLY A 854 -11.97 34.80 29.91
CA GLY A 854 -10.86 33.89 29.65
C GLY A 854 -10.39 33.87 28.20
N LEU A 855 -9.17 33.36 28.03
CA LEU A 855 -8.56 32.99 26.76
C LEU A 855 -8.72 31.48 26.59
N PHE A 856 -9.36 31.06 25.51
CA PHE A 856 -9.57 29.66 25.16
C PHE A 856 -8.82 29.34 23.88
N GLU A 857 -7.75 28.55 23.98
CA GLU A 857 -7.00 28.05 22.84
C GLU A 857 -7.38 26.60 22.54
N THR A 858 -7.58 26.30 21.27
CA THR A 858 -7.86 24.94 20.79
C THR A 858 -6.94 24.66 19.59
N PRO A 859 -6.24 23.51 19.59
CA PRO A 859 -6.13 22.53 20.66
C PRO A 859 -5.35 23.08 21.87
N GLY A 860 -5.79 22.73 23.07
CA GLY A 860 -5.19 23.21 24.33
C GLY A 860 -3.76 22.71 24.58
N ASP A 861 -3.37 21.62 23.92
CA ASP A 861 -1.99 21.13 23.85
C ASP A 861 -1.59 20.92 22.38
N THR A 862 -0.70 21.78 21.89
CA THR A 862 -0.19 21.75 20.52
C THR A 862 0.68 20.53 20.22
N THR A 863 1.18 19.83 21.25
CA THR A 863 2.08 18.68 21.08
C THR A 863 1.36 17.36 20.88
N SER A 864 0.10 17.26 21.30
CA SER A 864 -0.73 16.05 21.22
C SER A 864 -1.85 16.14 20.16
N ALA A 865 -2.10 17.32 19.62
CA ALA A 865 -3.14 17.50 18.61
C ALA A 865 -2.68 17.01 17.23
N GLY A 866 -3.37 16.02 16.69
CA GLY A 866 -3.15 15.50 15.32
C GLY A 866 -3.63 16.42 14.20
N THR A 867 -3.74 17.74 14.44
CA THR A 867 -4.23 18.73 13.47
C THR A 867 -3.39 20.01 13.53
N LEU A 868 -3.16 20.64 12.38
CA LEU A 868 -2.45 21.92 12.30
C LEU A 868 -3.36 23.15 12.50
N THR A 869 -4.68 22.95 12.46
CA THR A 869 -5.70 23.97 12.69
C THR A 869 -5.65 24.48 14.13
N ARG A 870 -5.71 25.81 14.29
CA ARG A 870 -5.72 26.46 15.61
C ARG A 870 -6.82 27.49 15.69
N SER A 871 -7.48 27.54 16.84
CA SER A 871 -8.43 28.60 17.16
C SER A 871 -8.15 29.22 18.51
N VAL A 872 -8.36 30.52 18.61
CA VAL A 872 -8.25 31.32 19.82
C VAL A 872 -9.54 32.11 20.00
N THR A 873 -10.18 31.92 21.14
CA THR A 873 -11.38 32.67 21.52
C THR A 873 -11.12 33.42 22.81
N VAL A 874 -11.32 34.74 22.80
CA VAL A 874 -11.25 35.59 23.99
C VAL A 874 -12.65 36.04 24.34
N VAL A 875 -13.12 35.71 25.54
CA VAL A 875 -14.41 36.17 26.05
C VAL A 875 -14.18 37.04 27.26
N GLN A 876 -14.75 38.25 27.26
CA GLN A 876 -14.62 39.22 28.35
C GLN A 876 -15.99 39.57 28.90
N TYR A 877 -16.11 39.54 30.23
CA TYR A 877 -17.32 39.92 30.95
C TYR A 877 -17.08 41.21 31.74
N GLY A 878 -18.11 42.05 31.82
CA GLY A 878 -18.13 43.18 32.73
C GLY A 878 -18.57 42.78 34.14
N HIS A 879 -18.42 43.70 35.09
CA HIS A 879 -19.03 43.57 36.41
C HIS A 879 -20.56 43.62 36.32
N PHE A 880 -21.26 42.97 37.24
CA PHE A 880 -22.72 42.97 37.25
C PHE A 880 -23.27 44.37 37.55
N THR A 881 -24.37 44.73 36.90
CA THR A 881 -25.07 46.01 37.10
C THR A 881 -26.57 45.84 36.89
N HIS A 882 -27.36 46.82 37.34
CA HIS A 882 -28.84 46.75 37.29
C HIS A 882 -29.35 46.90 35.85
N LEU A 883 -30.44 46.21 35.48
CA LEU A 883 -31.04 46.22 34.13
C LEU A 883 -31.36 47.64 33.63
N SER A 884 -31.62 48.60 34.52
CA SER A 884 -31.78 50.02 34.17
C SER A 884 -30.55 50.60 33.46
N GLY A 885 -29.37 50.03 33.67
CA GLY A 885 -28.08 50.40 33.08
C GLY A 885 -28.02 50.33 31.55
N VAL A 886 -28.86 49.49 30.92
CA VAL A 886 -28.96 49.34 29.45
C VAL A 886 -29.96 50.33 28.83
N ALA A 887 -30.66 51.09 29.68
CA ALA A 887 -31.64 52.08 29.25
C ALA A 887 -31.14 53.51 29.54
N VAL A 888 -31.68 54.49 28.81
CA VAL A 888 -31.50 55.91 29.12
C VAL A 888 -32.03 56.15 30.53
N ALA A 889 -31.20 56.72 31.41
CA ALA A 889 -31.61 57.05 32.76
C ALA A 889 -32.85 57.97 32.69
N PRO A 890 -33.92 57.70 33.46
CA PRO A 890 -35.08 58.56 33.49
C PRO A 890 -34.62 59.95 33.94
N THR A 891 -34.73 60.94 33.05
CA THR A 891 -34.51 62.33 33.44
C THR A 891 -35.58 62.68 34.47
N HIS A 892 -35.18 62.96 35.71
CA HIS A 892 -36.05 63.61 36.67
C HIS A 892 -36.60 64.88 36.00
N ARG A 893 -37.87 64.87 35.60
CA ARG A 893 -38.60 66.11 35.32
C ARG A 893 -38.42 66.99 36.54
N GLU A 894 -37.70 68.09 36.39
CA GLU A 894 -37.66 69.16 37.36
C GLU A 894 -39.11 69.51 37.72
N GLN A 895 -39.49 69.22 38.97
CA GLN A 895 -40.63 69.90 39.58
C GLN A 895 -40.33 71.40 39.51
N PRO A 896 -41.25 72.25 39.02
CA PRO A 896 -41.02 73.68 39.02
C PRO A 896 -40.83 74.10 40.48
N THR A 897 -39.63 74.56 40.80
CA THR A 897 -39.25 75.09 42.09
C THR A 897 -40.22 76.22 42.46
N GLN A 898 -41.02 75.95 43.48
CA GLN A 898 -41.83 76.91 44.18
C GLN A 898 -40.91 78.03 44.67
N LYS A 899 -41.02 79.23 44.06
CA LYS A 899 -40.31 80.43 44.50
C LYS A 899 -40.64 80.70 45.97
N VAL A 900 -39.70 80.42 46.86
CA VAL A 900 -39.71 80.92 48.23
C VAL A 900 -39.33 82.39 48.17
N ALA A 901 -40.29 83.27 48.47
CA ALA A 901 -40.07 84.69 48.63
C ALA A 901 -39.26 84.95 49.91
N TRP A 902 -38.03 85.42 49.74
CA TRP A 902 -37.30 86.11 50.81
C TRP A 902 -37.57 87.60 50.71
N SER A 903 -38.19 88.14 51.76
CA SER A 903 -38.42 89.56 51.97
C SER A 903 -37.28 90.15 52.80
N GLU A 904 -36.61 91.17 52.27
CA GLU A 904 -35.79 92.10 53.04
C GLU A 904 -36.17 93.56 52.70
N PRO A 905 -35.93 94.51 53.61
CA PRO A 905 -36.76 95.71 53.77
C PRO A 905 -36.26 96.93 52.99
N SER A 906 -37.21 97.84 52.80
CA SER A 906 -37.12 99.15 52.14
C SER A 906 -36.03 100.09 52.66
N ALA A 907 -35.34 100.75 51.73
CA ALA A 907 -34.79 102.09 51.91
C ALA A 907 -34.73 102.85 50.58
N ASP A 908 -35.55 103.89 50.46
CA ASP A 908 -35.45 104.96 49.47
C ASP A 908 -34.10 105.70 49.62
N THR A 909 -33.47 106.06 48.50
CA THR A 909 -33.12 107.46 48.13
C THR A 909 -32.18 107.49 46.91
N THR A 910 -32.68 108.10 45.81
CA THR A 910 -31.90 108.66 44.68
C THR A 910 -30.96 109.78 45.14
N PRO A 911 -29.84 110.13 44.45
CA PRO A 911 -29.87 110.95 43.22
C PRO A 911 -28.62 110.73 42.28
N PRO A 912 -28.23 111.63 41.33
CA PRO A 912 -28.77 111.66 39.97
C PRO A 912 -27.72 111.90 38.82
N VAL A 913 -28.24 111.97 37.58
CA VAL A 913 -27.76 112.72 36.38
C VAL A 913 -26.57 112.21 35.52
N THR A 914 -26.96 111.77 34.31
CA THR A 914 -26.46 111.91 32.91
C THR A 914 -25.35 112.95 32.58
N PRO A 915 -24.74 113.05 31.36
CA PRO A 915 -25.27 112.64 30.04
C PRO A 915 -24.30 112.05 28.97
N SER A 916 -24.92 111.38 27.99
CA SER A 916 -24.70 111.38 26.52
C SER A 916 -23.30 111.40 25.89
N ILE A 917 -23.10 110.57 24.85
CA ILE A 917 -22.84 110.99 23.44
C ILE A 917 -22.89 109.72 22.53
N HIS A 918 -23.71 109.81 21.47
CA HIS A 918 -23.80 108.95 20.27
C HIS A 918 -22.81 109.49 19.19
N PRO A 919 -22.72 109.03 17.92
CA PRO A 919 -23.17 107.80 17.22
C PRO A 919 -22.14 107.25 16.18
N GLY A 920 -22.55 106.28 15.35
CA GLY A 920 -22.03 106.02 13.98
C GLY A 920 -20.94 104.95 13.88
N ASP A 921 -20.85 104.08 12.87
CA ASP A 921 -21.51 104.00 11.58
C ASP A 921 -21.52 102.56 11.04
N ASP A 922 -22.60 102.29 10.32
CA ASP A 922 -22.79 101.39 9.18
C ASP A 922 -21.57 101.11 8.26
N THR A 923 -21.28 99.85 7.94
CA THR A 923 -21.56 99.17 6.64
C THR A 923 -20.61 98.02 6.26
N PRO A 924 -21.05 97.09 5.38
CA PRO A 924 -20.44 95.78 5.11
C PRO A 924 -19.88 95.60 3.68
N SER A 925 -18.98 94.63 3.50
CA SER A 925 -18.59 93.99 2.21
C SER A 925 -17.57 92.88 2.52
N GLY A 926 -17.59 91.64 2.03
CA GLY A 926 -18.01 91.09 0.73
C GLY A 926 -16.77 90.52 0.01
N TRP A 927 -16.89 89.35 -0.64
CA TRP A 927 -16.01 88.72 -1.67
C TRP A 927 -14.84 87.84 -1.15
N ASN A 928 -14.87 86.51 -1.31
CA ASN A 928 -14.60 85.61 -2.49
C ASN A 928 -13.21 84.94 -2.35
N SER A 929 -13.10 83.62 -2.15
CA SER A 929 -13.04 82.51 -3.15
C SER A 929 -11.74 82.47 -3.97
N LEU A 930 -11.12 81.27 -4.10
CA LEU A 930 -10.19 80.73 -5.12
C LEU A 930 -9.30 79.68 -4.41
N ILE A 931 -9.09 78.42 -4.83
CA ILE A 931 -9.43 77.54 -5.96
C ILE A 931 -9.57 76.13 -5.37
#